data_AF-A0A259FEU4-F1
#
_entry.id   AF-A0A259FEU4-F1
#
_cell.length_a   1.000
_cell.length_b   1.000
_cell.length_c   1.000
_cell.angle_alpha   90.00
_cell.angle_beta   90.00
_cell.angle_gamma   90.00
#
_symmetry.space_group_name_H-M   'P 1'
#
loop_
_entity.id
_entity.type
_entity.pdbx_description
1 polymer ?
#
loop_
_entity_poly.entity_id
_entity_poly.type
_entity_poly.pdbx_seq_one_letter_code
_entity_poly.pdbx_strand_id
1 'polypeptide(L)'
;MSAARPFVFPWFALAVLLVAGGLVYLLAPVLTPFLAGALLAYIFDPLVDRLQTHGLSRTAGTVAVIVLAGFSLFALLLVAMPLFQGQFAELAQRIPAALELVQTRLLPWLAQTLGIRIDADLGTLKTWLTEKATQNGADWLPTLQTGALALVGILANLLLIPVVMFYLLRDWDTMVARVAELTPRPSLEVVTRIARSMDAVVGEFLRGQMSVMLALSVYYAVALWLAGLDYALPIGILTGVLSFVPFLGFGLGMILALLVALLQFADWTGVAWVAGIYLAGQVLESYVFTPRLVGERVGLHPVAVIFALAAFGQLFGFVGVLLAVPLAAILLVALRELRGAYVASSLYRGGYNPASPVSPAHPMSAPLLESKIASLPLIHKGKVRDIYAFGDDKLLIVTTDRLSAFDVVMPTPIPGKGEVLTKVSAFWFDRLKAIVPSQALAIDPESVVSANERDQVAGRAIVVKKLKALPVEAIVRGYLVGSGWKEYQARQSVCGIALPAGLQQADRLPEPIFTPSTKAAVGAHDENIDFARMASLIGTDLAAQVRDTSIALYKAAAEYALTRGIIIADTKFEFGLDDAGQLVWIDEALTPDSSRFWPADQYRPGSNPPSFDKQFVRDWLEASGWNKQAPGPDLPPDIVAKTAEKYREAMTRLLG
;
A
#
# COMPACT_ATOMS: atom_id res chain seq x y z
N MET A 1 -24.70 -26.05 -6.67
CA MET A 1 -24.44 -25.45 -5.35
C MET A 1 -23.96 -24.02 -5.59
N SER A 2 -24.54 -23.08 -4.85
CA SER A 2 -24.52 -21.63 -5.06
C SER A 2 -23.12 -21.04 -5.34
N ALA A 3 -22.96 -20.42 -6.51
CA ALA A 3 -21.86 -19.50 -6.78
C ALA A 3 -22.03 -18.29 -5.84
N ALA A 4 -21.17 -18.22 -4.82
CA ALA A 4 -21.13 -17.07 -3.93
C ALA A 4 -20.88 -15.81 -4.75
N ARG A 5 -21.87 -14.92 -4.80
CA ARG A 5 -21.81 -13.63 -5.49
C ARG A 5 -20.60 -12.83 -4.96
N PRO A 6 -19.81 -12.15 -5.81
CA PRO A 6 -18.70 -11.29 -5.37
C PRO A 6 -19.14 -10.13 -4.47
N PHE A 7 -20.44 -9.84 -4.41
CA PHE A 7 -21.04 -8.87 -3.49
C PHE A 7 -20.99 -9.29 -2.02
N VAL A 8 -20.86 -10.58 -1.69
CA VAL A 8 -20.93 -11.07 -0.29
C VAL A 8 -19.60 -10.86 0.44
N PHE A 9 -18.47 -10.91 -0.26
CA PHE A 9 -17.15 -10.84 0.35
C PHE A 9 -16.86 -9.54 1.13
N PRO A 10 -17.16 -8.32 0.62
CA PRO A 10 -16.92 -7.09 1.39
C PRO A 10 -17.85 -6.98 2.61
N TRP A 11 -19.10 -7.40 2.50
CA TRP A 11 -20.03 -7.42 3.64
C TRP A 11 -19.66 -8.48 4.68
N PHE A 12 -19.15 -9.64 4.24
CA PHE A 12 -18.60 -10.66 5.12
C PHE A 12 -17.35 -10.17 5.84
N ALA A 13 -16.41 -9.53 5.12
CA ALA A 13 -15.22 -8.93 5.72
C ALA A 13 -15.57 -7.83 6.73
N LEU A 14 -16.55 -6.98 6.41
CA LEU A 14 -17.06 -5.96 7.33
C LEU A 14 -17.73 -6.60 8.55
N ALA A 15 -18.54 -7.64 8.36
CA ALA A 15 -19.18 -8.37 9.46
C ALA A 15 -18.13 -9.03 10.38
N VAL A 16 -17.11 -9.67 9.81
CA VAL A 16 -15.98 -10.23 10.57
C VAL A 16 -15.26 -9.15 11.36
N LEU A 17 -15.02 -7.98 10.76
CA LEU A 17 -14.36 -6.86 11.42
C LEU A 17 -15.20 -6.30 12.58
N LEU A 18 -16.50 -6.14 12.39
CA LEU A 18 -17.43 -5.68 13.43
C LEU A 18 -17.56 -6.70 14.57
N VAL A 19 -17.66 -7.99 14.25
CA VAL A 19 -17.71 -9.06 15.25
C VAL A 19 -16.39 -9.16 16.02
N ALA A 20 -15.25 -9.10 15.34
CA ALA A 20 -13.94 -9.10 15.98
C ALA A 20 -13.77 -7.87 16.89
N GLY A 21 -14.15 -6.68 16.41
CA GLY A 21 -14.11 -5.45 17.21
C GLY A 21 -15.02 -5.50 18.43
N GLY A 22 -16.25 -6.01 18.26
CA GLY A 22 -17.18 -6.23 19.37
C GLY A 22 -16.66 -7.24 20.39
N LEU A 23 -16.04 -8.33 19.94
CA LEU A 23 -15.44 -9.33 20.81
C LEU A 23 -14.26 -8.75 21.61
N VAL A 24 -13.39 -7.97 20.97
CA VAL A 24 -12.28 -7.27 21.65
C VAL A 24 -12.81 -6.32 22.71
N TYR A 25 -13.86 -5.55 22.41
CA TYR A 25 -14.50 -4.65 23.36
C TYR A 25 -15.06 -5.40 24.58
N LEU A 26 -15.80 -6.49 24.35
CA LEU A 26 -16.39 -7.29 25.43
C LEU A 26 -15.34 -8.01 26.28
N LEU A 27 -14.22 -8.43 25.69
CA LEU A 27 -13.15 -9.16 26.37
C LEU A 27 -12.01 -8.26 26.86
N ALA A 28 -12.07 -6.95 26.65
CA ALA A 28 -10.95 -6.04 26.94
C ALA A 28 -10.42 -6.15 28.39
N PRO A 29 -11.26 -6.26 29.44
CA PRO A 29 -10.78 -6.45 30.81
C PRO A 29 -9.96 -7.74 31.00
N VAL A 30 -10.34 -8.81 30.30
CA VAL A 30 -9.66 -10.10 30.34
C VAL A 30 -8.38 -10.07 29.50
N LEU A 31 -8.39 -9.37 28.36
CA LEU A 31 -7.24 -9.24 27.46
C LEU A 31 -6.12 -8.35 28.01
N THR A 32 -6.44 -7.41 28.89
CA THR A 32 -5.48 -6.45 29.46
C THR A 32 -4.22 -7.10 30.07
N PRO A 33 -4.31 -8.06 31.01
CA PRO A 33 -3.14 -8.76 31.55
C PRO A 33 -2.39 -9.59 30.50
N PHE A 34 -3.07 -10.08 29.45
CA PHE A 34 -2.42 -10.80 28.36
C PHE A 34 -1.59 -9.86 27.48
N LEU A 35 -2.10 -8.66 27.17
CA LEU A 35 -1.37 -7.64 26.44
C LEU A 35 -0.14 -7.15 27.22
N ALA A 36 -0.28 -6.94 28.53
CA ALA A 36 0.86 -6.61 29.39
C ALA A 36 1.90 -7.73 29.44
N GLY A 37 1.46 -8.99 29.63
CA GLY A 37 2.34 -10.16 29.60
C GLY A 37 3.04 -10.34 28.25
N ALA A 38 2.34 -10.09 27.14
CA ALA A 38 2.89 -10.16 25.79
C ALA A 38 3.93 -9.07 25.52
N LEU A 39 3.68 -7.83 25.98
CA LEU A 39 4.67 -6.76 25.89
C LEU A 39 5.94 -7.11 26.66
N LEU A 40 5.79 -7.53 27.91
CA LEU A 40 6.94 -7.87 28.75
C LEU A 40 7.68 -9.08 28.18
N ALA A 41 6.96 -10.11 27.70
CA ALA A 41 7.56 -11.22 26.98
C ALA A 41 8.37 -10.71 25.78
N TYR A 42 7.82 -9.83 24.96
CA TYR A 42 8.51 -9.27 23.81
C TYR A 42 9.78 -8.47 24.20
N ILE A 43 9.73 -7.69 25.28
CA ILE A 43 10.89 -6.94 25.80
C ILE A 43 11.98 -7.89 26.32
N PHE A 44 11.58 -8.97 26.99
CA PHE A 44 12.49 -9.90 27.67
C PHE A 44 12.96 -11.08 26.81
N ASP A 45 12.31 -11.36 25.68
CA ASP A 45 12.65 -12.46 24.77
C ASP A 45 14.13 -12.44 24.34
N PRO A 46 14.74 -11.29 23.97
CA PRO A 46 16.17 -11.25 23.64
C PRO A 46 17.10 -11.66 24.80
N LEU A 47 16.66 -11.54 26.06
CA LEU A 47 17.44 -12.02 27.21
C LEU A 47 17.36 -13.54 27.34
N VAL A 48 16.18 -14.13 27.08
CA VAL A 48 16.00 -15.58 27.06
C VAL A 48 16.83 -16.20 25.94
N ASP A 49 16.81 -15.60 24.75
CA ASP A 49 17.63 -16.06 23.61
C ASP A 49 19.12 -16.03 23.93
N ARG A 50 19.62 -14.98 24.60
CA ARG A 50 21.01 -14.92 25.07
C ARG A 50 21.35 -16.01 26.09
N LEU A 51 20.45 -16.31 27.02
CA LEU A 51 20.67 -17.43 27.96
C LEU A 51 20.68 -18.78 27.24
N GLN A 52 19.88 -18.92 26.19
CA GLN A 52 19.83 -20.12 25.36
C GLN A 52 21.13 -20.31 24.56
N THR A 53 21.72 -19.25 24.02
CA THR A 53 23.04 -19.34 23.36
C THR A 53 24.17 -19.70 24.33
N HIS A 54 24.01 -19.41 25.63
CA HIS A 54 24.90 -19.85 26.71
C HIS A 54 24.61 -21.28 27.22
N GLY A 55 23.70 -22.02 26.58
CA GLY A 55 23.46 -23.44 26.84
C GLY A 55 22.34 -23.76 27.83
N LEU A 56 21.59 -22.76 28.31
CA LEU A 56 20.38 -23.02 29.10
C LEU A 56 19.23 -23.49 28.19
N SER A 57 18.37 -24.38 28.71
CA SER A 57 17.12 -24.71 28.02
C SER A 57 16.19 -23.49 28.00
N ARG A 58 15.36 -23.34 26.95
CA ARG A 58 14.44 -22.21 26.81
C ARG A 58 13.57 -22.01 28.05
N THR A 59 13.05 -23.10 28.63
CA THR A 59 12.27 -23.04 29.89
C THR A 59 13.09 -22.54 31.07
N ALA A 60 14.32 -23.01 31.26
CA ALA A 60 15.18 -22.54 32.34
C ALA A 60 15.55 -21.06 32.16
N GLY A 61 15.86 -20.66 30.92
CA GLY A 61 16.09 -19.26 30.55
C GLY A 61 14.88 -18.37 30.85
N THR A 62 13.68 -18.81 30.47
CA THR A 62 12.42 -18.10 30.78
C THR A 62 12.24 -17.94 32.29
N VAL A 63 12.32 -19.02 33.08
CA VAL A 63 12.17 -18.94 34.55
C VAL A 63 13.20 -17.98 35.15
N ALA A 64 14.46 -18.08 34.73
CA ALA A 64 15.53 -17.21 35.22
C ALA A 64 15.23 -15.73 34.94
N VAL A 65 14.79 -15.39 33.73
CA VAL A 65 14.46 -14.01 33.35
C VAL A 65 13.24 -13.49 34.12
N ILE A 66 12.19 -14.29 34.28
CA ILE A 66 10.99 -13.89 35.05
C ILE A 66 11.34 -13.65 36.51
N VAL A 67 12.10 -14.56 37.11
CA VAL A 67 12.54 -14.45 38.51
C VAL A 67 13.43 -13.23 38.69
N LEU A 68 14.40 -13.01 37.79
CA LEU A 68 15.28 -11.85 37.83
C LEU A 68 14.49 -10.54 37.67
N ALA A 69 13.59 -10.47 36.69
CA ALA A 69 12.74 -9.29 36.47
C ALA A 69 11.83 -9.02 37.68
N GLY A 70 11.26 -10.07 38.27
CA GLY A 70 10.46 -9.98 39.50
C GLY A 70 11.28 -9.47 40.69
N PHE A 71 12.50 -9.97 40.89
CA PHE A 71 13.41 -9.49 41.93
C PHE A 71 13.88 -8.05 41.67
N SER A 72 14.19 -7.69 40.42
CA SER A 72 14.55 -6.32 40.05
C SER A 72 13.40 -5.35 40.30
N LEU A 73 12.17 -5.72 39.95
CA LEU A 73 10.98 -4.92 40.24
C LEU A 73 10.73 -4.83 41.74
N PHE A 74 10.84 -5.93 42.46
CA PHE A 74 10.68 -5.95 43.92
C PHE A 74 11.73 -5.08 44.62
N ALA A 75 13.00 -5.18 44.23
CA ALA A 75 14.08 -4.34 44.75
C ALA A 75 13.86 -2.85 44.42
N LEU A 76 13.43 -2.55 43.19
CA LEU A 76 13.07 -1.19 42.78
C LEU A 76 11.94 -0.65 43.65
N LEU A 77 10.87 -1.40 43.86
CA LEU A 77 9.74 -1.00 44.72
C LEU A 77 10.15 -0.84 46.18
N LEU A 78 11.02 -1.73 46.68
CA LEU A 78 11.53 -1.68 48.05
C LEU A 78 12.36 -0.41 48.31
N VAL A 79 13.12 0.06 47.31
CA VAL A 79 13.87 1.32 47.40
C VAL A 79 12.97 2.53 47.12
N ALA A 80 12.12 2.45 46.10
CA ALA A 80 11.26 3.53 45.67
C ALA A 80 10.17 3.86 46.69
N MET A 81 9.52 2.87 47.30
CA MET A 81 8.38 3.10 48.18
C MET A 81 8.75 3.93 49.43
N PRO A 82 9.80 3.61 50.20
CA PRO A 82 10.23 4.45 51.33
C PRO A 82 10.71 5.83 50.87
N LEU A 83 11.42 5.88 49.72
CA LEU A 83 11.90 7.13 49.13
C LEU A 83 10.74 8.06 48.80
N PHE A 84 9.71 7.56 48.11
CA PHE A 84 8.50 8.31 47.78
C PHE A 84 7.63 8.61 48.99
N GLN A 85 7.51 7.71 49.96
CA GLN A 85 6.74 7.97 51.18
C GLN A 85 7.33 9.11 52.00
N GLY A 86 8.64 9.07 52.26
CA GLY A 86 9.34 10.14 52.98
C GLY A 86 9.25 11.46 52.22
N GLN A 87 9.51 11.43 50.92
CA GLN A 87 9.47 12.62 50.07
C GLN A 87 8.08 13.22 49.91
N PHE A 88 7.05 12.39 49.73
CA PHE A 88 5.68 12.85 49.58
C PHE A 88 5.14 13.42 50.90
N ALA A 89 5.47 12.79 52.04
CA ALA A 89 5.10 13.33 53.35
C ALA A 89 5.74 14.70 53.60
N GLU A 90 7.03 14.84 53.28
CA GLU A 90 7.74 16.12 53.41
C GLU A 90 7.19 17.17 52.44
N LEU A 91 6.92 16.80 51.19
CA LEU A 91 6.31 17.69 50.20
C LEU A 91 4.92 18.15 50.65
N ALA A 92 4.08 17.22 51.11
CA ALA A 92 2.73 17.51 51.58
C ALA A 92 2.73 18.50 52.75
N GLN A 93 3.69 18.40 53.67
CA GLN A 93 3.86 19.36 54.77
C GLN A 93 4.31 20.74 54.28
N ARG A 94 5.01 20.82 53.16
CA ARG A 94 5.48 22.09 52.58
C ARG A 94 4.47 22.74 51.61
N ILE A 95 3.49 22.00 51.08
CA ILE A 95 2.46 22.53 50.16
C ILE A 95 1.73 23.77 50.73
N PRO A 96 1.28 23.82 51.99
CA PRO A 96 0.63 25.01 52.55
C PRO A 96 1.52 26.27 52.50
N ALA A 97 2.85 26.10 52.67
CA ALA A 97 3.81 27.20 52.56
C ALA A 97 4.02 27.64 51.09
N ALA A 98 4.02 26.70 50.14
CA ALA A 98 4.05 27.04 48.71
C ALA A 98 2.83 27.88 48.29
N LEU A 99 1.63 27.51 48.73
CA LEU A 99 0.40 28.27 48.45
C LEU A 99 0.47 29.69 49.00
N GLU A 100 1.09 29.87 50.16
CA GLU A 100 1.28 31.17 50.77
C GLU A 100 2.26 32.05 49.97
N LEU A 101 3.34 31.47 49.43
CA LEU A 101 4.25 32.17 48.52
C LEU A 101 3.59 32.56 47.20
N VAL A 102 2.71 31.71 46.67
CA VAL A 102 1.91 32.05 45.48
C VAL A 102 1.00 33.24 45.77
N GLN A 103 0.31 33.24 46.91
CA GLN A 103 -0.62 34.31 47.30
C GLN A 103 0.09 35.63 47.60
N THR A 104 1.23 35.58 48.29
CA THR A 104 1.92 36.79 48.80
C THR A 104 2.95 37.36 47.82
N ARG A 105 3.48 36.53 46.90
CA ARG A 105 4.58 36.92 46.01
C ARG A 105 4.21 36.84 44.53
N LEU A 106 3.61 35.72 44.10
CA LEU A 106 3.32 35.49 42.68
C LEU A 106 2.11 36.30 42.20
N LEU A 107 0.96 36.21 42.90
CA LEU A 107 -0.26 36.94 42.51
C LEU A 107 -0.06 38.46 42.47
N PRO A 108 0.61 39.11 43.46
CA PRO A 108 0.87 40.54 43.40
C PRO A 108 1.84 40.91 42.29
N TRP A 109 2.87 40.10 42.03
CA TRP A 109 3.80 40.32 40.92
C TRP A 109 3.10 40.23 39.55
N LEU A 110 2.20 39.25 39.37
CA LEU A 110 1.38 39.10 38.16
C LEU A 110 0.46 40.31 37.96
N ALA A 111 -0.17 40.77 39.03
CA ALA A 111 -1.03 41.94 39.00
C ALA A 111 -0.26 43.23 38.69
N GLN A 112 0.97 43.39 39.20
CA GLN A 112 1.81 44.57 38.97
C GLN A 112 2.50 44.57 37.60
N THR A 113 2.91 43.41 37.09
CA THR A 113 3.72 43.29 35.87
C THR A 113 2.87 43.08 34.62
N LEU A 114 1.81 42.26 34.74
CA LEU A 114 0.95 41.85 33.63
C LEU A 114 -0.48 42.41 33.73
N GLY A 115 -0.85 43.06 34.84
CA GLY A 115 -2.18 43.65 35.05
C GLY A 115 -3.30 42.62 35.32
N ILE A 116 -2.99 41.33 35.44
CA ILE A 116 -3.96 40.26 35.62
C ILE A 116 -4.27 40.12 37.12
N ARG A 117 -5.51 40.40 37.53
CA ARG A 117 -6.00 40.17 38.90
C ARG A 117 -6.75 38.84 38.95
N ILE A 118 -6.14 37.85 39.61
CA ILE A 118 -6.74 36.53 39.83
C ILE A 118 -7.21 36.48 41.28
N ASP A 119 -8.52 36.42 41.48
CA ASP A 119 -9.14 36.28 42.80
C ASP A 119 -9.38 34.79 43.06
N ALA A 120 -8.32 34.09 43.47
CA ALA A 120 -8.37 32.66 43.78
C ALA A 120 -8.57 32.48 45.29
N ASP A 121 -9.64 31.78 45.70
CA ASP A 121 -9.85 31.38 47.09
C ASP A 121 -8.89 30.23 47.47
N LEU A 122 -7.62 30.60 47.65
CA LEU A 122 -6.55 29.69 48.06
C LEU A 122 -6.69 29.29 49.54
N GLY A 123 -7.56 29.96 50.31
CA GLY A 123 -7.77 29.68 51.73
C GLY A 123 -8.52 28.37 51.96
N THR A 124 -9.60 28.13 51.21
CA THR A 124 -10.33 26.85 51.24
C THR A 124 -9.46 25.69 50.75
N LEU A 125 -8.67 25.93 49.69
CA LEU A 125 -7.71 24.95 49.17
C LEU A 125 -6.61 24.62 50.20
N LYS A 126 -6.03 25.63 50.87
CA LYS A 126 -5.02 25.45 51.93
C LYS A 126 -5.60 24.64 53.09
N THR A 127 -6.83 24.93 53.50
CA THR A 127 -7.50 24.22 54.60
C THR A 127 -7.74 22.75 54.24
N TRP A 128 -8.29 22.48 53.06
CA TRP A 128 -8.50 21.11 52.55
C TRP A 128 -7.19 20.32 52.42
N LEU A 129 -6.12 20.95 51.91
CA LEU A 129 -4.81 20.30 51.80
C LEU A 129 -4.16 20.03 53.15
N THR A 130 -4.28 20.96 54.10
CA THR A 130 -3.70 20.80 55.45
C THR A 130 -4.41 19.70 56.22
N GLU A 131 -5.74 19.62 56.12
CA GLU A 131 -6.55 18.55 56.73
C GLU A 131 -6.19 17.18 56.15
N LYS A 132 -5.98 17.11 54.83
CA LYS A 132 -5.62 15.86 54.14
C LYS A 132 -4.15 15.45 54.29
N ALA A 133 -3.25 16.41 54.53
CA ALA A 133 -1.83 16.16 54.81
C ALA A 133 -1.57 15.74 56.28
N THR A 134 -2.46 16.12 57.21
CA THR A 134 -2.36 15.77 58.64
C THR A 134 -3.10 14.48 59.01
N GLN A 135 -4.07 14.03 58.20
CA GLN A 135 -4.52 12.64 58.22
C GLN A 135 -3.34 11.75 57.84
N ASN A 136 -2.78 11.04 58.84
CA ASN A 136 -1.70 10.07 58.65
C ASN A 136 -1.99 9.22 57.40
N GLY A 137 -0.95 8.94 56.61
CA GLY A 137 -1.00 8.17 55.36
C GLY A 137 -1.39 6.70 55.51
N ALA A 138 -2.30 6.36 56.42
CA ALA A 138 -2.98 5.10 56.65
C ALA A 138 -4.48 5.15 56.27
N ASP A 139 -5.02 6.29 55.82
CA ASP A 139 -6.42 6.40 55.35
C ASP A 139 -6.71 5.72 54.01
N TRP A 140 -5.71 5.07 53.39
CA TRP A 140 -5.93 4.10 52.31
C TRP A 140 -6.43 2.73 52.81
N LEU A 141 -6.21 2.42 54.09
CA LEU A 141 -6.56 1.14 54.70
C LEU A 141 -8.09 0.87 54.69
N PRO A 142 -8.96 1.86 54.98
CA PRO A 142 -10.41 1.69 54.81
C PRO A 142 -10.86 1.62 53.34
N THR A 143 -10.12 2.25 52.41
CA THR A 143 -10.36 2.17 50.95
C THR A 143 -10.03 0.77 50.40
N LEU A 144 -9.12 0.04 51.04
CA LEU A 144 -8.86 -1.38 50.74
C LEU A 144 -10.00 -2.30 51.19
N GLN A 145 -10.69 -1.96 52.29
CA GLN A 145 -11.82 -2.77 52.78
C GLN A 145 -13.05 -2.67 51.87
N THR A 146 -13.35 -1.48 51.32
CA THR A 146 -14.41 -1.31 50.31
C THR A 146 -13.95 -1.67 48.89
N GLY A 147 -12.64 -1.67 48.63
CA GLY A 147 -11.99 -2.06 47.37
C GLY A 147 -11.61 -3.55 47.27
N ALA A 148 -12.06 -4.43 48.17
CA ALA A 148 -11.67 -5.84 48.18
C ALA A 148 -11.87 -6.55 46.83
N LEU A 149 -12.95 -6.24 46.10
CA LEU A 149 -13.19 -6.74 44.74
C LEU A 149 -12.19 -6.17 43.71
N ALA A 150 -11.82 -4.89 43.83
CA ALA A 150 -10.80 -4.27 42.97
C ALA A 150 -9.40 -4.85 43.25
N LEU A 151 -9.10 -5.16 44.52
CA LEU A 151 -7.86 -5.83 44.91
C LEU A 151 -7.77 -7.24 44.34
N VAL A 152 -8.87 -7.99 44.35
CA VAL A 152 -8.92 -9.30 43.70
C VAL A 152 -8.61 -9.17 42.20
N GLY A 153 -9.17 -8.17 41.52
CA GLY A 153 -8.86 -7.89 40.11
C GLY A 153 -7.39 -7.51 39.86
N ILE A 154 -6.82 -6.66 40.71
CA ILE A 154 -5.40 -6.27 40.63
C ILE A 154 -4.49 -7.47 40.90
N LEU A 155 -4.77 -8.27 41.93
CA LEU A 155 -4.02 -9.47 42.27
C LEU A 155 -4.12 -10.53 41.17
N ALA A 156 -5.31 -10.72 40.59
CA ALA A 156 -5.51 -11.62 39.46
C ALA A 156 -4.68 -11.16 38.26
N ASN A 157 -4.70 -9.86 37.91
CA ASN A 157 -3.87 -9.31 36.84
C ASN A 157 -2.37 -9.45 37.14
N LEU A 158 -1.94 -9.14 38.37
CA LEU A 158 -0.56 -9.23 38.80
C LEU A 158 -0.02 -10.67 38.77
N LEU A 159 -0.86 -11.65 39.07
CA LEU A 159 -0.53 -13.06 38.96
C LEU A 159 -0.54 -13.56 37.51
N LEU A 160 -1.51 -13.09 36.71
CA LEU A 160 -1.70 -13.54 35.34
C LEU A 160 -0.60 -13.03 34.41
N ILE A 161 -0.09 -11.81 34.61
CA ILE A 161 0.97 -11.23 33.77
C ILE A 161 2.23 -12.12 33.72
N PRO A 162 2.86 -12.53 34.84
CA PRO A 162 3.99 -13.46 34.83
C PRO A 162 3.66 -14.82 34.22
N VAL A 163 2.45 -15.34 34.44
CA VAL A 163 2.02 -16.63 33.88
C VAL A 163 1.92 -16.53 32.35
N VAL A 164 1.27 -15.51 31.82
CA VAL A 164 1.18 -15.27 30.38
C VAL A 164 2.57 -15.02 29.80
N MET A 165 3.39 -14.21 30.46
CA MET A 165 4.77 -13.96 30.07
C MET A 165 5.59 -15.25 30.00
N PHE A 166 5.43 -16.17 30.96
CA PHE A 166 6.08 -17.48 30.94
C PHE A 166 5.72 -18.29 29.70
N TYR A 167 4.42 -18.46 29.42
CA TYR A 167 3.99 -19.26 28.28
C TYR A 167 4.39 -18.61 26.95
N LEU A 168 4.27 -17.29 26.83
CA LEU A 168 4.67 -16.58 25.62
C LEU A 168 6.18 -16.69 25.40
N LEU A 169 7.02 -16.39 26.40
CA LEU A 169 8.48 -16.54 26.28
C LEU A 169 8.89 -17.97 25.95
N ARG A 170 8.27 -18.98 26.60
CA ARG A 170 8.64 -20.38 26.39
C ARG A 170 8.21 -20.90 25.01
N ASP A 171 6.98 -20.60 24.59
CA ASP A 171 6.32 -21.28 23.47
C ASP A 171 6.17 -20.41 22.21
N TRP A 172 6.68 -19.16 22.21
CA TRP A 172 6.54 -18.21 21.10
C TRP A 172 6.80 -18.81 19.72
N ASP A 173 7.99 -19.39 19.52
CA ASP A 173 8.41 -19.96 18.24
C ASP A 173 7.47 -21.08 17.77
N THR A 174 6.99 -21.90 18.73
CA THR A 174 6.06 -23.00 18.45
C THR A 174 4.68 -22.46 18.09
N MET A 175 4.22 -21.40 18.75
CA MET A 175 2.95 -20.74 18.43
C MET A 175 2.98 -20.14 17.02
N VAL A 176 4.07 -19.44 16.67
CA VAL A 176 4.26 -18.85 15.34
C VAL A 176 4.29 -19.93 14.27
N ALA A 177 5.00 -21.04 14.49
CA ALA A 177 5.05 -22.16 13.55
C ALA A 177 3.65 -22.78 13.30
N ARG A 178 2.87 -23.00 14.37
CA ARG A 178 1.49 -23.53 14.23
C ARG A 178 0.57 -22.55 13.50
N VAL A 179 0.71 -21.25 13.73
CA VAL A 179 -0.07 -20.24 12.99
C VAL A 179 0.33 -20.21 11.51
N ALA A 180 1.61 -20.40 11.20
CA ALA A 180 2.08 -20.53 9.82
C ALA A 180 1.50 -21.77 9.12
N GLU A 181 1.32 -22.89 9.84
CA GLU A 181 0.69 -24.12 9.31
C GLU A 181 -0.79 -23.92 8.97
N LEU A 182 -1.51 -23.08 9.72
CA LEU A 182 -2.92 -22.74 9.45
C LEU A 182 -3.09 -21.76 8.28
N THR A 183 -2.01 -21.11 7.84
CA THR A 183 -2.05 -20.10 6.79
C THR A 183 -2.07 -20.75 5.41
N PRO A 184 -3.00 -20.37 4.49
CA PRO A 184 -2.99 -20.87 3.12
C PRO A 184 -1.65 -20.61 2.43
N ARG A 185 -1.10 -21.63 1.74
CA ARG A 185 0.24 -21.55 1.09
C ARG A 185 0.43 -20.32 0.18
N PRO A 186 -0.54 -19.91 -0.65
CA PRO A 186 -0.37 -18.72 -1.49
C PRO A 186 -0.23 -17.41 -0.71
N SER A 187 -0.77 -17.35 0.51
CA SER A 187 -0.72 -16.16 1.37
C SER A 187 0.44 -16.16 2.37
N LEU A 188 1.19 -17.26 2.47
CA LEU A 188 2.25 -17.41 3.47
C LEU A 188 3.32 -16.32 3.36
N GLU A 189 3.74 -15.97 2.14
CA GLU A 189 4.71 -14.91 1.90
C GLU A 189 4.18 -13.54 2.35
N VAL A 190 2.90 -13.25 2.07
CA VAL A 190 2.25 -12.00 2.47
C VAL A 190 2.14 -11.91 3.98
N VAL A 191 1.64 -12.96 4.65
CA VAL A 191 1.50 -13.01 6.11
C VAL A 191 2.86 -12.89 6.80
N THR A 192 3.87 -13.59 6.32
CA THR A 192 5.24 -13.52 6.87
C THR A 192 5.84 -12.14 6.70
N ARG A 193 5.61 -11.49 5.55
CA ARG A 193 6.06 -10.11 5.30
C ARG A 193 5.39 -9.14 6.26
N ILE A 194 4.06 -9.23 6.44
CA ILE A 194 3.32 -8.38 7.38
C ILE A 194 3.83 -8.58 8.81
N ALA A 195 4.00 -9.83 9.24
CA ALA A 195 4.48 -10.17 10.57
C ALA A 195 5.88 -9.59 10.84
N ARG A 196 6.82 -9.74 9.89
CA ARG A 196 8.17 -9.14 10.00
C ARG A 196 8.14 -7.62 10.04
N SER A 197 7.26 -6.99 9.25
CA SER A 197 7.09 -5.53 9.28
C SER A 197 6.54 -5.04 10.63
N MET A 198 5.57 -5.75 11.22
CA MET A 198 5.04 -5.44 12.54
C MET A 198 6.10 -5.63 13.63
N ASP A 199 6.83 -6.74 13.59
CA ASP A 199 7.92 -7.05 14.52
C ASP A 199 9.01 -5.98 14.50
N ALA A 200 9.48 -5.60 13.31
CA ALA A 200 10.50 -4.56 13.15
C ALA A 200 10.06 -3.22 13.79
N VAL A 201 8.81 -2.81 13.58
CA VAL A 201 8.29 -1.54 14.12
C VAL A 201 8.20 -1.57 15.65
N VAL A 202 7.70 -2.66 16.22
CA VAL A 202 7.59 -2.81 17.69
C VAL A 202 8.97 -2.88 18.32
N GLY A 203 9.88 -3.69 17.75
CA GLY A 203 11.24 -3.85 18.22
C GLY A 203 12.07 -2.56 18.18
N GLU A 204 12.00 -1.81 17.07
CA GLU A 204 12.66 -0.51 16.94
C GLU A 204 12.10 0.52 17.92
N PHE A 205 10.77 0.61 18.05
CA PHE A 205 10.11 1.52 18.98
C PHE A 205 10.50 1.23 20.43
N LEU A 206 10.39 -0.02 20.89
CA LEU A 206 10.66 -0.36 22.29
C LEU A 206 12.14 -0.15 22.65
N ARG A 207 13.07 -0.53 21.77
CA ARG A 207 14.52 -0.31 22.01
C ARG A 207 14.86 1.19 22.03
N GLY A 208 14.27 1.95 21.11
CA GLY A 208 14.41 3.40 21.08
C GLY A 208 13.86 4.04 22.35
N GLN A 209 12.65 3.69 22.75
CA GLN A 209 11.98 4.28 23.91
C GLN A 209 12.70 3.95 25.22
N MET A 210 13.18 2.72 25.40
CA MET A 210 14.00 2.35 26.57
C MET A 210 15.31 3.17 26.63
N SER A 211 15.91 3.46 25.47
CA SER A 211 17.10 4.31 25.37
C SER A 211 16.78 5.77 25.71
N VAL A 212 15.63 6.29 25.25
CA VAL A 212 15.14 7.64 25.58
C VAL A 212 14.88 7.76 27.08
N MET A 213 14.19 6.80 27.69
CA MET A 213 13.90 6.80 29.13
C MET A 213 15.20 6.86 29.94
N LEU A 214 16.19 6.02 29.59
CA LEU A 214 17.49 6.02 30.26
C LEU A 214 18.21 7.36 30.08
N ALA A 215 18.26 7.88 28.85
CA ALA A 215 18.92 9.15 28.56
C ALA A 215 18.27 10.33 29.31
N LEU A 216 16.94 10.39 29.36
CA LEU A 216 16.21 11.42 30.10
C LEU A 216 16.34 11.27 31.61
N SER A 217 16.30 10.04 32.13
CA SER A 217 16.55 9.79 33.56
C SER A 217 17.92 10.31 33.99
N VAL A 218 18.96 10.04 33.19
CA VAL A 218 20.32 10.54 33.44
C VAL A 218 20.39 12.06 33.29
N TYR A 219 19.84 12.60 32.20
CA TYR A 219 19.84 14.05 31.93
C TYR A 219 19.19 14.82 33.07
N TYR A 220 17.96 14.48 33.46
CA TYR A 220 17.24 15.21 34.50
C TYR A 220 17.86 15.01 35.88
N ALA A 221 18.32 13.80 36.21
CA ALA A 221 18.99 13.57 37.49
C ALA A 221 20.26 14.41 37.63
N VAL A 222 21.08 14.48 36.58
CA VAL A 222 22.33 15.27 36.60
C VAL A 222 22.05 16.76 36.52
N ALA A 223 21.18 17.21 35.62
CA ALA A 223 20.90 18.63 35.42
C ALA A 223 20.25 19.28 36.65
N LEU A 224 19.27 18.61 37.27
CA LEU A 224 18.64 19.11 38.50
C LEU A 224 19.61 19.08 39.68
N TRP A 225 20.49 18.07 39.75
CA TRP A 225 21.51 17.99 40.79
C TRP A 225 22.53 19.12 40.65
N LEU A 226 22.96 19.44 39.42
CA LEU A 226 23.83 20.58 39.13
C LEU A 226 23.16 21.93 39.45
N ALA A 227 21.84 22.03 39.29
CA ALA A 227 21.06 23.19 39.74
C ALA A 227 20.91 23.26 41.27
N GLY A 228 21.37 22.24 42.00
CA GLY A 228 21.33 22.18 43.46
C GLY A 228 19.99 21.70 44.03
N LEU A 229 19.11 21.08 43.24
CA LEU A 229 17.82 20.57 43.72
C LEU A 229 18.00 19.31 44.58
N ASP A 230 17.47 19.30 45.82
CA ASP A 230 17.70 18.20 46.78
C ASP A 230 17.11 16.86 46.30
N TYR A 231 15.98 16.93 45.59
CA TYR A 231 15.25 15.76 45.06
C TYR A 231 15.56 15.45 43.60
N ALA A 232 16.74 15.87 43.10
CA ALA A 232 17.12 15.71 41.70
C ALA A 232 17.07 14.27 41.19
N LEU A 233 17.67 13.31 41.91
CA LEU A 233 17.74 11.90 41.50
C LEU A 233 16.35 11.23 41.38
N PRO A 234 15.49 11.23 42.42
CA PRO A 234 14.16 10.60 42.34
C PRO A 234 13.28 11.26 41.28
N ILE A 235 13.28 12.59 41.19
CA ILE A 235 12.50 13.33 40.19
C ILE A 235 13.01 13.04 38.78
N GLY A 236 14.33 13.01 38.58
CA GLY A 236 14.94 12.72 37.29
C GLY A 236 14.64 11.31 36.80
N ILE A 237 14.82 10.30 37.66
CA ILE A 237 14.48 8.90 37.35
C ILE A 237 12.98 8.79 37.02
N LEU A 238 12.11 9.36 37.86
CA LEU A 238 10.67 9.33 37.65
C LEU A 238 10.28 10.00 36.32
N THR A 239 10.82 11.18 36.03
CA THR A 239 10.57 11.93 34.79
C THR A 239 10.96 11.09 33.56
N GLY A 240 12.16 10.50 33.58
CA GLY A 240 12.64 9.67 32.48
C GLY A 240 11.85 8.36 32.32
N VAL A 241 11.50 7.66 33.40
CA VAL A 241 10.69 6.43 33.32
C VAL A 241 9.27 6.73 32.82
N LEU A 242 8.64 7.78 33.32
CA LEU A 242 7.29 8.19 32.89
C LEU A 242 7.24 8.76 31.47
N SER A 243 8.39 9.09 30.86
CA SER A 243 8.46 9.51 29.45
C SER A 243 8.03 8.42 28.47
N PHE A 244 7.91 7.15 28.92
CA PHE A 244 7.31 6.09 28.11
C PHE A 244 5.88 6.44 27.66
N VAL A 245 5.12 7.15 28.51
CA VAL A 245 3.81 7.70 28.14
C VAL A 245 4.01 9.13 27.63
N PRO A 246 3.61 9.45 26.39
CA PRO A 246 3.79 10.77 25.82
C PRO A 246 3.24 11.88 26.73
N PHE A 247 4.02 12.94 26.91
CA PHE A 247 3.73 14.13 27.74
C PHE A 247 3.60 13.90 29.25
N LEU A 248 3.35 12.67 29.70
CA LEU A 248 3.14 12.37 31.12
C LEU A 248 4.42 12.58 31.93
N GLY A 249 5.55 12.07 31.44
CA GLY A 249 6.84 12.22 32.11
C GLY A 249 7.27 13.67 32.29
N PHE A 250 7.25 14.44 31.19
CA PHE A 250 7.54 15.88 31.23
C PHE A 250 6.59 16.64 32.16
N GLY A 251 5.28 16.46 31.98
CA GLY A 251 4.28 17.22 32.74
C GLY A 251 4.36 16.96 34.24
N LEU A 252 4.31 15.70 34.66
CA LEU A 252 4.37 15.34 36.08
C LEU A 252 5.73 15.67 36.69
N GLY A 253 6.81 15.36 35.99
CA GLY A 253 8.18 15.67 36.42
C GLY A 253 8.39 17.16 36.64
N MET A 254 7.97 17.99 35.68
CA MET A 254 8.11 19.44 35.75
C MET A 254 7.32 20.03 36.92
N ILE A 255 6.07 19.59 37.12
CA ILE A 255 5.24 20.06 38.24
C ILE A 255 5.93 19.74 39.58
N LEU A 256 6.41 18.51 39.75
CA LEU A 256 7.11 18.10 40.98
C LEU A 256 8.40 18.88 41.19
N ALA A 257 9.22 19.04 40.14
CA ALA A 257 10.48 19.77 40.21
C ALA A 257 10.28 21.25 40.54
N LEU A 258 9.31 21.91 39.89
CA LEU A 258 9.00 23.32 40.14
C LEU A 258 8.43 23.54 41.53
N LEU A 259 7.60 22.62 42.02
CA LEU A 259 7.04 22.71 43.37
C LEU A 259 8.14 22.56 44.43
N VAL A 260 9.06 21.63 44.25
CA VAL A 260 10.25 21.50 45.10
C VAL A 260 11.13 22.75 44.99
N ALA A 261 11.40 23.24 43.78
CA ALA A 261 12.25 24.41 43.57
C ALA A 261 11.69 25.66 44.25
N LEU A 262 10.37 25.88 44.19
CA LEU A 262 9.69 27.02 44.83
C LEU A 262 9.77 26.96 46.36
N LEU A 263 9.86 25.76 46.92
CA LEU A 263 10.00 25.54 48.36
C LEU A 263 11.44 25.56 48.85
N GLN A 264 12.38 25.17 47.99
CA GLN A 264 13.79 25.04 48.32
C GLN A 264 14.56 26.34 48.09
N PHE A 265 14.33 27.02 46.97
CA PHE A 265 15.01 28.27 46.61
C PHE A 265 14.22 29.48 47.11
N ALA A 266 14.93 30.43 47.74
CA ALA A 266 14.33 31.66 48.25
C ALA A 266 14.08 32.70 47.14
N ASP A 267 14.67 32.51 45.97
CA ASP A 267 14.71 33.45 44.84
C ASP A 267 14.13 32.82 43.57
N TRP A 268 13.62 33.67 42.67
CA TRP A 268 13.02 33.22 41.41
C TRP A 268 14.05 32.65 40.42
N THR A 269 15.36 32.86 40.64
CA THR A 269 16.38 32.38 39.70
C THR A 269 16.53 30.86 39.76
N GLY A 270 16.48 30.25 40.95
CA GLY A 270 16.47 28.80 41.10
C GLY A 270 15.27 28.13 40.42
N VAL A 271 14.07 28.70 40.59
CA VAL A 271 12.85 28.22 39.91
C VAL A 271 12.97 28.39 38.38
N ALA A 272 13.52 29.51 37.92
CA ALA A 272 13.76 29.76 36.50
C ALA A 272 14.78 28.79 35.89
N TRP A 273 15.84 28.42 36.63
CA TRP A 273 16.79 27.40 36.19
C TRP A 273 16.15 26.03 36.04
N VAL A 274 15.33 25.61 37.01
CA VAL A 274 14.59 24.33 36.92
C VAL A 274 13.61 24.34 35.75
N ALA A 275 12.86 25.42 35.55
CA ALA A 275 12.00 25.59 34.38
C ALA A 275 12.82 25.51 33.07
N GLY A 276 13.97 26.18 33.03
CA GLY A 276 14.89 26.16 31.89
C GLY A 276 15.43 24.77 31.58
N ILE A 277 15.79 23.98 32.59
CA ILE A 277 16.24 22.58 32.45
C ILE A 277 15.15 21.71 31.85
N TYR A 278 13.89 21.88 32.30
CA TYR A 278 12.76 21.15 31.74
C TYR A 278 12.46 21.53 30.30
N LEU A 279 12.45 22.83 29.98
CA LEU A 279 12.28 23.30 28.60
C LEU A 279 13.40 22.80 27.69
N ALA A 280 14.66 22.88 28.13
CA ALA A 280 15.81 22.34 27.38
C ALA A 280 15.70 20.82 27.22
N GLY A 281 15.26 20.10 28.27
CA GLY A 281 15.02 18.67 28.23
C GLY A 281 13.94 18.28 27.23
N GLN A 282 12.83 19.02 27.18
CA GLN A 282 11.76 18.80 26.21
C GLN A 282 12.23 19.03 24.77
N VAL A 283 13.06 20.04 24.54
CA VAL A 283 13.68 20.30 23.23
C VAL A 283 14.64 19.17 22.86
N LEU A 284 15.49 18.73 23.80
CA LEU A 284 16.40 17.60 23.59
C LEU A 284 15.62 16.31 23.28
N GLU A 285 14.57 16.02 24.02
CA GLU A 285 13.68 14.89 23.78
C GLU A 285 13.09 14.96 22.37
N SER A 286 12.45 16.08 22.04
CA SER A 286 11.65 16.23 20.81
C SER A 286 12.51 16.29 19.55
N TYR A 287 13.69 16.92 19.60
CA TYR A 287 14.52 17.18 18.43
C TYR A 287 15.78 16.31 18.34
N VAL A 288 16.23 15.71 19.44
CA VAL A 288 17.48 14.92 19.46
C VAL A 288 17.22 13.47 19.81
N PHE A 289 16.66 13.19 20.99
CA PHE A 289 16.53 11.81 21.48
C PHE A 289 15.47 11.03 20.71
N THR A 290 14.24 11.53 20.61
CA THR A 290 13.17 10.81 19.90
C THR A 290 13.52 10.57 18.43
N PRO A 291 13.97 11.57 17.64
CA PRO A 291 14.32 11.32 16.24
C PRO A 291 15.52 10.39 16.03
N ARG A 292 16.54 10.44 16.91
CA ARG A 292 17.75 9.60 16.75
C ARG A 292 17.61 8.19 17.33
N LEU A 293 16.88 8.04 18.42
CA LEU A 293 16.78 6.77 19.15
C LEU A 293 15.53 5.97 18.76
N VAL A 294 14.39 6.63 18.53
CA VAL A 294 13.12 5.98 18.15
C VAL A 294 12.92 6.00 16.62
N GLY A 295 13.44 7.02 15.94
CA GLY A 295 13.42 7.14 14.47
C GLY A 295 12.10 7.69 13.90
N GLU A 296 12.16 8.29 12.71
CA GLU A 296 10.98 8.82 11.97
C GLU A 296 10.00 7.73 11.49
N ARG A 297 10.28 6.45 11.76
CA ARG A 297 9.63 5.31 11.11
C ARG A 297 8.24 4.96 11.62
N VAL A 298 7.87 5.43 12.81
CA VAL A 298 6.51 5.18 13.33
C VAL A 298 5.47 5.92 12.46
N GLY A 299 5.84 7.06 11.86
CA GLY A 299 5.04 7.75 10.82
C GLY A 299 3.62 8.13 11.26
N LEU A 300 3.33 8.12 12.56
CA LEU A 300 2.02 8.46 13.11
C LEU A 300 1.87 9.97 13.16
N HIS A 301 0.79 10.46 12.55
CA HIS A 301 0.39 11.86 12.71
C HIS A 301 0.09 12.15 14.19
N PRO A 302 0.41 13.34 14.76
CA PRO A 302 0.17 13.64 16.17
C PRO A 302 -1.27 13.39 16.64
N VAL A 303 -2.26 13.71 15.79
CA VAL A 303 -3.68 13.43 16.05
C VAL A 303 -3.96 11.92 16.21
N ALA A 304 -3.28 11.07 15.43
CA ALA A 304 -3.43 9.62 15.55
C ALA A 304 -2.84 9.10 16.87
N VAL A 305 -1.76 9.71 17.36
CA VAL A 305 -1.17 9.38 18.68
C VAL A 305 -2.13 9.75 19.81
N ILE A 306 -2.71 10.96 19.77
CA ILE A 306 -3.70 11.41 20.78
C ILE A 306 -4.93 10.49 20.76
N PHE A 307 -5.44 10.17 19.56
CA PHE A 307 -6.56 9.24 19.42
C PHE A 307 -6.20 7.85 19.95
N ALA A 308 -5.02 7.33 19.64
CA ALA A 308 -4.57 6.02 20.12
C ALA A 308 -4.49 5.97 21.65
N LEU A 309 -3.92 7.00 22.29
CA LEU A 309 -3.84 7.11 23.75
C LEU A 309 -5.23 7.07 24.39
N ALA A 310 -6.18 7.83 23.85
CA ALA A 310 -7.55 7.84 24.34
C ALA A 310 -8.28 6.51 24.08
N ALA A 311 -8.17 5.96 22.87
CA ALA A 311 -8.87 4.74 22.45
C ALA A 311 -8.36 3.50 23.19
N PHE A 312 -7.04 3.27 23.19
CA PHE A 312 -6.46 2.14 23.92
C PHE A 312 -6.55 2.34 25.42
N GLY A 313 -6.46 3.57 25.93
CA GLY A 313 -6.69 3.89 27.33
C GLY A 313 -8.11 3.54 27.79
N GLN A 314 -9.11 3.79 26.97
CA GLN A 314 -10.49 3.39 27.25
C GLN A 314 -10.70 1.87 27.20
N LEU A 315 -10.05 1.18 26.27
CA LEU A 315 -10.21 -0.27 26.09
C LEU A 315 -9.46 -1.08 27.15
N PHE A 316 -8.19 -0.75 27.40
CA PHE A 316 -7.28 -1.57 28.21
C PHE A 316 -6.72 -0.81 29.43
N GLY A 317 -7.32 0.32 29.79
CA GLY A 317 -6.88 1.14 30.93
C GLY A 317 -5.46 1.65 30.79
N PHE A 318 -4.73 1.71 31.91
CA PHE A 318 -3.35 2.21 31.94
C PHE A 318 -2.40 1.41 31.02
N VAL A 319 -2.58 0.08 30.94
CA VAL A 319 -1.79 -0.78 30.04
C VAL A 319 -2.03 -0.38 28.58
N GLY A 320 -3.25 -0.02 28.23
CA GLY A 320 -3.59 0.49 26.90
C GLY A 320 -2.92 1.82 26.56
N VAL A 321 -2.85 2.75 27.53
CA VAL A 321 -2.12 4.02 27.36
C VAL A 321 -0.63 3.77 27.13
N LEU A 322 -0.03 2.88 27.94
CA LEU A 322 1.35 2.46 27.81
C LEU A 322 1.59 1.91 26.38
N LEU A 323 0.73 1.01 25.92
CA LEU A 323 0.84 0.34 24.64
C LEU A 323 0.31 1.12 23.44
N ALA A 324 -0.20 2.33 23.64
CA ALA A 324 -0.97 3.02 22.62
C ALA A 324 -0.16 3.26 21.34
N VAL A 325 1.08 3.75 21.49
CA VAL A 325 1.97 4.05 20.35
C VAL A 325 2.35 2.79 19.57
N PRO A 326 2.89 1.71 20.18
CA PRO A 326 3.26 0.51 19.44
C PRO A 326 2.02 -0.18 18.84
N LEU A 327 0.89 -0.26 19.55
CA LEU A 327 -0.34 -0.85 19.00
C LEU A 327 -0.88 -0.03 17.82
N ALA A 328 -0.84 1.30 17.90
CA ALA A 328 -1.23 2.16 16.78
C ALA A 328 -0.31 1.99 15.58
N ALA A 329 0.99 1.80 15.81
CA ALA A 329 1.96 1.56 14.74
C ALA A 329 1.71 0.23 14.04
N ILE A 330 1.47 -0.85 14.80
CA ILE A 330 1.06 -2.16 14.27
C ILE A 330 -0.23 -2.04 13.45
N LEU A 331 -1.24 -1.35 13.99
CA LEU A 331 -2.51 -1.13 13.32
C LEU A 331 -2.31 -0.34 12.01
N LEU A 332 -1.46 0.68 12.00
CA LEU A 332 -1.14 1.47 10.81
C LEU A 332 -0.47 0.61 9.73
N VAL A 333 0.48 -0.25 10.10
CA VAL A 333 1.13 -1.20 9.18
C VAL A 333 0.08 -2.17 8.60
N ALA A 334 -0.79 -2.73 9.44
CA ALA A 334 -1.88 -3.59 9.01
C ALA A 334 -2.80 -2.88 8.02
N LEU A 335 -3.24 -1.66 8.33
CA LEU A 335 -4.12 -0.85 7.49
C LEU A 335 -3.46 -0.46 6.17
N ARG A 336 -2.14 -0.18 6.16
CA ARG A 336 -1.39 0.13 4.94
C ARG A 336 -1.33 -1.08 4.02
N GLU A 337 -1.05 -2.26 4.55
CA GLU A 337 -1.02 -3.51 3.79
C GLU A 337 -2.43 -3.91 3.30
N LEU A 338 -3.45 -3.77 4.15
CA LEU A 338 -4.85 -3.97 3.79
C LEU A 338 -5.30 -3.02 2.68
N ARG A 339 -4.90 -1.74 2.74
CA ARG A 339 -5.17 -0.77 1.67
C ARG A 339 -4.48 -1.19 0.38
N GLY A 340 -3.22 -1.63 0.44
CA GLY A 340 -2.50 -2.15 -0.72
C GLY A 340 -3.23 -3.33 -1.37
N ALA A 341 -3.65 -4.30 -0.55
CA ALA A 341 -4.43 -5.44 -1.00
C ALA A 341 -5.80 -5.04 -1.57
N TYR A 342 -6.50 -4.10 -0.92
CA TYR A 342 -7.79 -3.58 -1.39
C TYR A 342 -7.65 -2.88 -2.75
N VAL A 343 -6.67 -1.99 -2.91
CA VAL A 343 -6.42 -1.28 -4.17
C VAL A 343 -5.95 -2.23 -5.28
N ALA A 344 -5.27 -3.32 -4.92
CA ALA A 344 -4.91 -4.38 -5.85
C ALA A 344 -6.08 -5.28 -6.25
N SER A 345 -7.13 -5.33 -5.43
CA SER A 345 -8.27 -6.24 -5.64
C SER A 345 -9.11 -5.88 -6.86
N SER A 346 -9.75 -6.89 -7.44
CA SER A 346 -10.72 -6.75 -8.52
C SER A 346 -11.93 -5.88 -8.11
N LEU A 347 -12.25 -5.86 -6.81
CA LEU A 347 -13.33 -5.05 -6.24
C LEU A 347 -13.04 -3.55 -6.36
N TYR A 348 -11.80 -3.11 -6.09
CA TYR A 348 -11.42 -1.70 -6.20
C TYR A 348 -11.12 -1.28 -7.64
N ARG A 349 -10.47 -2.15 -8.42
CA ARG A 349 -10.01 -1.81 -9.77
C ARG A 349 -11.14 -1.65 -10.78
N GLY A 350 -12.31 -2.26 -10.53
CA GLY A 350 -13.46 -2.22 -11.43
C GLY A 350 -13.04 -2.64 -12.83
N GLY A 351 -12.74 -3.92 -13.02
CA GLY A 351 -12.21 -4.41 -14.29
C GLY A 351 -13.25 -4.35 -15.41
N TYR A 352 -12.79 -4.06 -16.62
CA TYR A 352 -13.54 -4.38 -17.84
C TYR A 352 -13.75 -5.89 -17.94
N ASN A 353 -14.98 -6.32 -18.18
CA ASN A 353 -15.39 -7.73 -18.21
C ASN A 353 -15.12 -8.49 -16.89
N PRO A 354 -15.66 -8.03 -15.72
CA PRO A 354 -15.35 -8.61 -14.41
C PRO A 354 -16.01 -9.98 -14.17
N ALA A 355 -16.71 -10.53 -15.16
CA ALA A 355 -17.33 -11.85 -15.12
C ALA A 355 -16.81 -12.72 -16.27
N SER A 356 -15.66 -13.32 -16.05
CA SER A 356 -15.51 -14.74 -16.28
C SER A 356 -14.65 -15.24 -15.13
N PRO A 357 -15.22 -15.87 -14.09
CA PRO A 357 -14.44 -16.92 -13.43
C PRO A 357 -13.88 -17.78 -14.55
N VAL A 358 -12.64 -18.23 -14.43
CA VAL A 358 -12.14 -19.30 -15.27
C VAL A 358 -13.13 -20.46 -15.11
N SER A 359 -14.17 -20.50 -15.96
CA SER A 359 -15.03 -21.64 -16.09
C SER A 359 -14.09 -22.77 -16.45
N PRO A 360 -14.22 -23.94 -15.80
CA PRO A 360 -13.36 -25.07 -16.11
C PRO A 360 -13.39 -25.24 -17.62
N ALA A 361 -12.18 -25.24 -18.21
CA ALA A 361 -11.92 -25.21 -19.65
C ALA A 361 -13.16 -25.59 -20.46
N HIS A 362 -13.86 -24.59 -21.02
CA HIS A 362 -14.70 -24.87 -22.16
C HIS A 362 -13.78 -25.60 -23.16
N PRO A 363 -14.12 -26.83 -23.58
CA PRO A 363 -13.28 -27.56 -24.53
C PRO A 363 -13.01 -26.60 -25.68
N MET A 364 -11.73 -26.40 -26.04
CA MET A 364 -11.33 -25.37 -27.00
C MET A 364 -12.34 -25.34 -28.15
N SER A 365 -13.15 -24.28 -28.21
CA SER A 365 -14.17 -24.17 -29.23
C SER A 365 -13.48 -24.29 -30.58
N ALA A 366 -14.11 -24.95 -31.54
CA ALA A 366 -13.54 -25.10 -32.88
C ALA A 366 -13.07 -23.72 -33.40
N PRO A 367 -11.92 -23.66 -34.10
CA PRO A 367 -11.41 -22.41 -34.62
C PRO A 367 -12.47 -21.65 -35.42
N LEU A 368 -12.72 -20.39 -35.07
CA LEU A 368 -13.79 -19.60 -35.68
C LEU A 368 -13.23 -18.79 -36.85
N LEU A 369 -13.51 -19.24 -38.08
CA LEU A 369 -13.19 -18.47 -39.29
C LEU A 369 -14.18 -17.34 -39.54
N GLU A 370 -15.47 -17.57 -39.33
CA GLU A 370 -16.51 -16.56 -39.51
C GLU A 370 -17.59 -16.74 -38.46
N SER A 371 -18.05 -15.65 -37.86
CA SER A 371 -19.23 -15.69 -37.00
C SER A 371 -20.52 -15.61 -37.83
N LYS A 372 -21.53 -16.33 -37.34
CA LYS A 372 -22.89 -16.44 -37.86
C LYS A 372 -23.87 -16.15 -36.71
N ILE A 373 -23.91 -14.88 -36.31
CA ILE A 373 -24.87 -14.36 -35.33
C ILE A 373 -26.09 -13.85 -36.10
N ALA A 374 -27.23 -14.51 -35.93
CA ALA A 374 -28.51 -14.16 -36.53
C ALA A 374 -29.31 -13.20 -35.64
N SER A 375 -29.03 -13.16 -34.32
CA SER A 375 -29.73 -12.28 -33.39
C SER A 375 -29.39 -10.80 -33.53
N LEU A 376 -28.31 -10.45 -34.21
CA LEU A 376 -27.82 -9.09 -34.37
C LEU A 376 -27.53 -8.76 -35.85
N PRO A 377 -27.82 -7.54 -36.33
CA PRO A 377 -27.50 -7.15 -37.71
C PRO A 377 -25.98 -7.07 -37.95
N LEU A 378 -25.48 -7.75 -38.98
CA LEU A 378 -24.08 -7.64 -39.42
C LEU A 378 -23.83 -6.28 -40.09
N ILE A 379 -22.81 -5.56 -39.62
CA ILE A 379 -22.42 -4.25 -40.16
C ILE A 379 -21.23 -4.38 -41.11
N HIS A 380 -20.20 -5.11 -40.70
CA HIS A 380 -18.96 -5.20 -41.48
C HIS A 380 -18.17 -6.46 -41.13
N LYS A 381 -17.56 -7.10 -42.15
CA LYS A 381 -16.56 -8.16 -41.97
C LYS A 381 -15.19 -7.63 -42.40
N GLY A 382 -14.31 -7.44 -41.43
CA GLY A 382 -12.92 -7.08 -41.66
C GLY A 382 -12.01 -8.30 -41.81
N LYS A 383 -10.71 -8.07 -41.96
CA LYS A 383 -9.69 -9.14 -42.09
C LYS A 383 -9.74 -10.14 -40.93
N VAL A 384 -9.95 -9.66 -39.70
CA VAL A 384 -9.92 -10.46 -38.46
C VAL A 384 -11.21 -10.34 -37.64
N ARG A 385 -11.98 -9.26 -37.79
CA ARG A 385 -13.11 -8.94 -36.91
C ARG A 385 -14.42 -8.88 -37.67
N ASP A 386 -15.47 -9.45 -37.09
CA ASP A 386 -16.84 -9.37 -37.56
C ASP A 386 -17.61 -8.44 -36.62
N ILE A 387 -18.25 -7.40 -37.18
CA ILE A 387 -18.87 -6.31 -36.41
C ILE A 387 -20.38 -6.36 -36.59
N TYR A 388 -21.11 -6.44 -35.47
CA TYR A 388 -22.57 -6.46 -35.42
C TYR A 388 -23.10 -5.23 -34.69
N ALA A 389 -24.29 -4.77 -35.07
CA ALA A 389 -24.99 -3.71 -34.35
C ALA A 389 -25.72 -4.27 -33.13
N PHE A 390 -25.62 -3.58 -32.00
CA PHE A 390 -26.38 -3.87 -30.79
C PHE A 390 -27.15 -2.62 -30.37
N GLY A 391 -28.40 -2.51 -30.82
CA GLY A 391 -29.15 -1.25 -30.75
C GLY A 391 -28.56 -0.18 -31.69
N ASP A 392 -28.88 1.09 -31.41
CA ASP A 392 -28.52 2.21 -32.30
C ASP A 392 -27.12 2.79 -32.03
N ASP A 393 -26.63 2.64 -30.80
CA ASP A 393 -25.46 3.34 -30.26
C ASP A 393 -24.31 2.40 -29.85
N LYS A 394 -24.43 1.09 -30.03
CA LYS A 394 -23.41 0.10 -29.64
C LYS A 394 -23.13 -0.91 -30.74
N LEU A 395 -21.94 -1.49 -30.66
CA LEU A 395 -21.47 -2.55 -31.55
C LEU A 395 -21.01 -3.75 -30.72
N LEU A 396 -21.24 -4.95 -31.25
CA LEU A 396 -20.57 -6.17 -30.81
C LEU A 396 -19.45 -6.45 -31.80
N ILE A 397 -18.20 -6.41 -31.34
CA ILE A 397 -17.02 -6.75 -32.14
C ILE A 397 -16.60 -8.17 -31.78
N VAL A 398 -16.68 -9.09 -32.74
CA VAL A 398 -16.23 -10.48 -32.60
C VAL A 398 -14.87 -10.63 -33.26
N THR A 399 -13.83 -10.92 -32.48
CA THR A 399 -12.49 -11.20 -32.99
C THR A 399 -12.38 -12.67 -33.35
N THR A 400 -12.20 -12.95 -34.63
CA THR A 400 -12.11 -14.32 -35.16
C THR A 400 -10.70 -14.88 -35.09
N ASP A 401 -10.57 -16.17 -35.39
CA ASP A 401 -9.29 -16.87 -35.49
C ASP A 401 -8.62 -16.69 -36.87
N ARG A 402 -9.16 -15.80 -37.72
CA ARG A 402 -8.58 -15.46 -39.03
C ARG A 402 -7.22 -14.80 -38.88
N LEU A 403 -6.32 -15.15 -39.79
CA LEU A 403 -5.01 -14.56 -39.93
C LEU A 403 -4.87 -13.97 -41.33
N SER A 404 -4.35 -12.75 -41.42
CA SER A 404 -3.99 -12.12 -42.69
C SER A 404 -2.49 -11.93 -42.82
N ALA A 405 -1.94 -12.22 -43.99
CA ALA A 405 -0.55 -11.96 -44.37
C ALA A 405 -0.52 -11.39 -45.79
N PHE A 406 0.31 -10.36 -46.01
CA PHE A 406 0.40 -9.65 -47.30
C PHE A 406 -0.98 -9.21 -47.84
N ASP A 407 -1.82 -8.68 -46.96
CA ASP A 407 -3.19 -8.23 -47.24
C ASP A 407 -4.22 -9.29 -47.68
N VAL A 408 -3.83 -10.57 -47.71
CA VAL A 408 -4.74 -11.69 -47.98
C VAL A 408 -5.05 -12.43 -46.68
N VAL A 409 -6.33 -12.79 -46.49
CA VAL A 409 -6.78 -13.64 -45.38
C VAL A 409 -6.49 -15.11 -45.72
N MET A 410 -5.82 -15.82 -44.82
CA MET A 410 -5.49 -17.23 -45.02
C MET A 410 -6.73 -18.12 -44.84
N PRO A 411 -6.86 -19.21 -45.61
CA PRO A 411 -7.98 -20.16 -45.46
C PRO A 411 -7.91 -20.94 -44.13
N THR A 412 -6.71 -21.11 -43.57
CA THR A 412 -6.48 -21.83 -42.32
C THR A 412 -6.52 -20.89 -41.10
N PRO A 413 -7.39 -21.12 -40.08
CA PRO A 413 -7.44 -20.31 -38.87
C PRO A 413 -6.31 -20.63 -37.89
N ILE A 414 -6.00 -19.68 -37.00
CA ILE A 414 -5.08 -19.88 -35.87
C ILE A 414 -5.89 -20.09 -34.59
N PRO A 415 -6.00 -21.32 -34.05
CA PRO A 415 -6.89 -21.64 -32.94
C PRO A 415 -6.65 -20.77 -31.69
N GLY A 416 -7.70 -20.10 -31.21
CA GLY A 416 -7.67 -19.29 -29.99
C GLY A 416 -7.03 -17.91 -30.15
N LYS A 417 -6.62 -17.52 -31.37
CA LYS A 417 -6.08 -16.19 -31.67
C LYS A 417 -7.10 -15.10 -31.31
N GLY A 418 -8.37 -15.26 -31.66
CA GLY A 418 -9.41 -14.27 -31.39
C GLY A 418 -9.55 -13.95 -29.89
N GLU A 419 -9.49 -14.98 -29.06
CA GLU A 419 -9.54 -14.86 -27.60
C GLU A 419 -8.31 -14.14 -27.04
N VAL A 420 -7.12 -14.49 -27.53
CA VAL A 420 -5.87 -13.82 -27.14
C VAL A 420 -5.94 -12.32 -27.43
N LEU A 421 -6.29 -11.94 -28.66
CA LEU A 421 -6.34 -10.54 -29.07
C LEU A 421 -7.38 -9.74 -28.26
N THR A 422 -8.52 -10.35 -27.96
CA THR A 422 -9.59 -9.73 -27.17
C THR A 422 -9.17 -9.54 -25.72
N LYS A 423 -8.56 -10.56 -25.09
CA LYS A 423 -8.06 -10.48 -23.70
C LYS A 423 -6.92 -9.47 -23.55
N VAL A 424 -5.99 -9.45 -24.49
CA VAL A 424 -4.89 -8.45 -24.51
C VAL A 424 -5.45 -7.04 -24.68
N SER A 425 -6.41 -6.84 -25.59
CA SER A 425 -7.03 -5.52 -25.77
C SER A 425 -7.76 -5.06 -24.51
N ALA A 426 -8.56 -5.94 -23.88
CA ALA A 426 -9.27 -5.63 -22.64
C ALA A 426 -8.31 -5.28 -21.50
N PHE A 427 -7.19 -6.01 -21.38
CA PHE A 427 -6.13 -5.71 -20.43
C PHE A 427 -5.57 -4.30 -20.62
N TRP A 428 -5.25 -3.92 -21.85
CA TRP A 428 -4.66 -2.61 -22.13
C TRP A 428 -5.65 -1.45 -21.97
N PHE A 429 -6.90 -1.64 -22.39
CA PHE A 429 -7.95 -0.66 -22.15
C PHE A 429 -8.13 -0.39 -20.65
N ASP A 430 -8.12 -1.43 -19.80
CA ASP A 430 -8.23 -1.23 -18.35
C ASP A 430 -6.96 -0.61 -17.74
N ARG A 431 -5.79 -1.10 -18.15
CA ARG A 431 -4.48 -0.66 -17.62
C ARG A 431 -4.22 0.82 -17.89
N LEU A 432 -4.65 1.32 -19.06
CA LEU A 432 -4.31 2.66 -19.56
C LEU A 432 -5.51 3.63 -19.58
N LYS A 433 -6.66 3.25 -19.00
CA LYS A 433 -7.89 4.08 -18.95
C LYS A 433 -7.71 5.47 -18.33
N ALA A 434 -6.67 5.65 -17.50
CA ALA A 434 -6.35 6.94 -16.89
C ALA A 434 -5.75 7.94 -17.89
N ILE A 435 -5.21 7.48 -19.02
CA ILE A 435 -4.63 8.33 -20.08
C ILE A 435 -5.72 8.79 -21.04
N VAL A 436 -6.54 7.87 -21.51
CA VAL A 436 -7.66 8.14 -22.42
C VAL A 436 -8.77 7.10 -22.20
N PRO A 437 -10.06 7.49 -22.23
CA PRO A 437 -11.15 6.53 -22.21
C PRO A 437 -11.11 5.63 -23.46
N SER A 438 -11.67 4.42 -23.35
CA SER A 438 -11.83 3.50 -24.48
C SER A 438 -13.29 3.37 -24.89
N GLN A 439 -13.53 2.86 -26.10
CA GLN A 439 -14.88 2.56 -26.57
C GLN A 439 -15.54 1.36 -25.88
N ALA A 440 -14.78 0.57 -25.12
CA ALA A 440 -15.28 -0.63 -24.46
C ALA A 440 -16.36 -0.30 -23.43
N LEU A 441 -17.38 -1.16 -23.34
CA LEU A 441 -18.46 -1.08 -22.36
C LEU A 441 -18.41 -2.29 -21.41
N ALA A 442 -18.86 -2.08 -20.17
CA ALA A 442 -18.97 -3.16 -19.17
C ALA A 442 -20.25 -4.00 -19.38
N ILE A 443 -20.43 -4.53 -20.60
CA ILE A 443 -21.55 -5.39 -20.99
C ILE A 443 -20.99 -6.74 -21.41
N ASP A 444 -21.53 -7.81 -20.85
CA ASP A 444 -21.14 -9.18 -21.18
C ASP A 444 -21.57 -9.51 -22.62
N PRO A 445 -20.65 -9.86 -23.53
CA PRO A 445 -20.97 -10.26 -24.91
C PRO A 445 -21.95 -11.44 -25.01
N GLU A 446 -21.95 -12.38 -24.05
CA GLU A 446 -22.86 -13.53 -24.08
C GLU A 446 -24.31 -13.16 -23.75
N SER A 447 -24.50 -11.99 -23.11
CA SER A 447 -25.81 -11.46 -22.76
C SER A 447 -26.54 -10.77 -23.92
N VAL A 448 -25.82 -10.45 -25.00
CA VAL A 448 -26.36 -9.69 -26.14
C VAL A 448 -26.66 -10.56 -27.37
N VAL A 449 -26.42 -11.87 -27.28
CA VAL A 449 -26.69 -12.85 -28.34
C VAL A 449 -27.63 -13.96 -27.86
N SER A 450 -28.22 -14.73 -28.80
CA SER A 450 -29.06 -15.86 -28.44
C SER A 450 -28.26 -16.98 -27.78
N ALA A 451 -28.91 -17.82 -26.98
CA ALA A 451 -28.24 -18.87 -26.22
C ALA A 451 -27.43 -19.86 -27.09
N ASN A 452 -27.88 -20.12 -28.32
CA ASN A 452 -27.23 -20.99 -29.31
C ASN A 452 -26.09 -20.31 -30.09
N GLU A 453 -25.77 -19.05 -29.80
CA GLU A 453 -24.72 -18.26 -30.47
C GLU A 453 -23.59 -17.85 -29.51
N ARG A 454 -23.73 -18.17 -28.21
CA ARG A 454 -22.79 -17.75 -27.15
C ARG A 454 -21.39 -18.32 -27.34
N ASP A 455 -21.28 -19.52 -27.89
CA ASP A 455 -20.01 -20.19 -28.22
C ASP A 455 -19.16 -19.39 -29.23
N GLN A 456 -19.79 -18.58 -30.08
CA GLN A 456 -19.11 -17.76 -31.08
C GLN A 456 -18.56 -16.44 -30.51
N VAL A 457 -19.01 -16.02 -29.32
CA VAL A 457 -18.64 -14.72 -28.70
C VAL A 457 -17.84 -14.89 -27.40
N ALA A 458 -18.01 -16.02 -26.71
CA ALA A 458 -17.36 -16.31 -25.44
C ALA A 458 -15.84 -16.10 -25.53
N GLY A 459 -15.31 -15.22 -24.67
CA GLY A 459 -13.88 -14.92 -24.56
C GLY A 459 -13.24 -14.18 -25.74
N ARG A 460 -13.97 -13.94 -26.85
CA ARG A 460 -13.43 -13.38 -28.11
C ARG A 460 -14.20 -12.19 -28.66
N ALA A 461 -15.20 -11.71 -27.94
CA ALA A 461 -15.98 -10.55 -28.33
C ALA A 461 -15.94 -9.43 -27.28
N ILE A 462 -16.22 -8.21 -27.72
CA ILE A 462 -16.33 -7.03 -26.86
C ILE A 462 -17.50 -6.17 -27.31
N VAL A 463 -18.30 -5.68 -26.36
CA VAL A 463 -19.35 -4.70 -26.62
C VAL A 463 -18.77 -3.30 -26.48
N VAL A 464 -18.95 -2.46 -27.50
CA VAL A 464 -18.36 -1.12 -27.58
C VAL A 464 -19.38 -0.06 -27.92
N LYS A 465 -19.12 1.19 -27.55
CA LYS A 465 -19.89 2.35 -28.04
C LYS A 465 -19.59 2.56 -29.53
N LYS A 466 -20.63 2.80 -30.32
CA LYS A 466 -20.50 3.18 -31.73
C LYS A 466 -20.04 4.64 -31.80
N LEU A 467 -18.84 4.86 -32.34
CA LEU A 467 -18.21 6.18 -32.42
C LEU A 467 -17.82 6.52 -33.87
N LYS A 468 -17.67 7.81 -34.16
CA LYS A 468 -17.11 8.27 -35.43
C LYS A 468 -15.59 8.19 -35.36
N ALA A 469 -15.02 7.22 -36.07
CA ALA A 469 -13.57 7.06 -36.17
C ALA A 469 -12.90 8.24 -36.89
N LEU A 470 -11.71 8.62 -36.45
CA LEU A 470 -10.85 9.58 -37.15
C LEU A 470 -10.22 8.90 -38.39
N PRO A 471 -10.04 9.64 -39.51
CA PRO A 471 -9.51 9.08 -40.75
C PRO A 471 -7.97 8.94 -40.75
N VAL A 472 -7.38 8.60 -39.59
CA VAL A 472 -5.93 8.58 -39.38
C VAL A 472 -5.55 7.37 -38.53
N GLU A 473 -4.48 6.70 -38.92
CA GLU A 473 -3.82 5.69 -38.11
C GLU A 473 -2.70 6.35 -37.30
N ALA A 474 -2.83 6.27 -35.97
CA ALA A 474 -1.93 6.91 -35.03
C ALA A 474 -0.80 5.94 -34.64
N ILE A 475 0.24 5.87 -35.47
CA ILE A 475 1.37 4.95 -35.25
C ILE A 475 2.44 5.62 -34.39
N VAL A 476 2.94 4.91 -33.38
CA VAL A 476 4.08 5.33 -32.56
C VAL A 476 5.19 4.28 -32.64
N ARG A 477 6.43 4.75 -32.80
CA ARG A 477 7.61 3.90 -32.94
C ARG A 477 8.63 4.25 -31.87
N GLY A 478 9.09 3.27 -31.10
CA GLY A 478 10.27 3.43 -30.24
C GLY A 478 11.50 2.73 -30.81
N TYR A 479 11.35 1.91 -31.84
CA TYR A 479 12.43 1.22 -32.54
C TYR A 479 12.29 1.41 -34.06
N LEU A 480 13.41 1.45 -34.77
CA LEU A 480 13.45 1.74 -36.19
C LEU A 480 13.39 0.46 -37.04
N VAL A 481 12.20 0.15 -37.56
CA VAL A 481 11.89 -1.13 -38.24
C VAL A 481 10.82 -0.91 -39.30
N GLY A 482 10.68 -1.87 -40.23
CA GLY A 482 9.55 -1.92 -41.16
C GLY A 482 9.57 -0.77 -42.16
N SER A 483 8.42 -0.13 -42.40
CA SER A 483 8.31 1.01 -43.32
C SER A 483 9.15 2.21 -42.85
N GLY A 484 9.25 2.44 -41.54
CA GLY A 484 10.10 3.50 -40.98
C GLY A 484 11.59 3.29 -41.28
N TRP A 485 12.09 2.05 -41.19
CA TRP A 485 13.46 1.73 -41.58
C TRP A 485 13.72 1.97 -43.07
N LYS A 486 12.80 1.54 -43.94
CA LYS A 486 12.91 1.77 -45.39
C LYS A 486 12.95 3.25 -45.75
N GLU A 487 12.13 4.07 -45.09
CA GLU A 487 12.12 5.53 -45.30
C GLU A 487 13.40 6.19 -44.79
N TYR A 488 13.87 5.80 -43.61
CA TYR A 488 15.13 6.29 -43.04
C TYR A 488 16.34 5.96 -43.94
N GLN A 489 16.40 4.76 -44.53
CA GLN A 489 17.46 4.42 -45.49
C GLN A 489 17.46 5.33 -46.73
N ALA A 490 16.29 5.79 -47.16
CA ALA A 490 16.16 6.64 -48.35
C ALA A 490 16.40 8.13 -48.05
N ARG A 491 15.97 8.63 -46.89
CA ARG A 491 15.90 10.08 -46.61
C ARG A 491 16.43 10.51 -45.25
N GLN A 492 16.90 9.58 -44.42
CA GLN A 492 17.28 9.80 -43.01
C GLN A 492 16.19 10.47 -42.17
N SER A 493 14.93 10.25 -42.55
CA SER A 493 13.75 10.75 -41.85
C SER A 493 12.62 9.73 -41.91
N VAL A 494 11.63 9.90 -41.02
CA VAL A 494 10.40 9.10 -41.01
C VAL A 494 9.22 10.05 -40.80
N CYS A 495 8.25 10.06 -41.72
CA CYS A 495 7.11 10.99 -41.71
C CYS A 495 7.55 12.47 -41.56
N GLY A 496 8.64 12.85 -42.24
CA GLY A 496 9.22 14.20 -42.17
C GLY A 496 10.04 14.50 -40.91
N ILE A 497 10.15 13.57 -39.96
CA ILE A 497 10.96 13.73 -38.75
C ILE A 497 12.40 13.29 -39.04
N ALA A 498 13.35 14.21 -39.00
CA ALA A 498 14.77 13.90 -39.17
C ALA A 498 15.29 13.04 -38.00
N LEU A 499 16.01 11.96 -38.32
CA LEU A 499 16.60 11.06 -37.33
C LEU A 499 18.14 11.14 -37.36
N PRO A 500 18.82 10.81 -36.24
CA PRO A 500 20.28 10.76 -36.19
C PRO A 500 20.87 9.88 -37.29
N ALA A 501 22.04 10.25 -37.81
CA ALA A 501 22.75 9.41 -38.78
C ALA A 501 23.33 8.14 -38.12
N GLY A 502 23.52 7.08 -38.91
CA GLY A 502 24.19 5.86 -38.47
C GLY A 502 23.33 4.86 -37.69
N LEU A 503 22.00 5.05 -37.64
CA LEU A 503 21.10 4.07 -37.05
C LEU A 503 21.08 2.79 -37.90
N GLN A 504 21.00 1.66 -37.22
CA GLN A 504 20.87 0.33 -37.79
C GLN A 504 19.42 -0.16 -37.72
N GLN A 505 19.11 -1.22 -38.45
CA GLN A 505 17.80 -1.85 -38.37
C GLN A 505 17.54 -2.34 -36.94
N ALA A 506 16.32 -2.10 -36.46
CA ALA A 506 15.86 -2.39 -35.11
C ALA A 506 16.54 -1.57 -34.01
N ASP A 507 17.28 -0.51 -34.31
CA ASP A 507 17.80 0.39 -33.28
C ASP A 507 16.67 1.03 -32.46
N ARG A 508 16.93 1.18 -31.15
CA ARG A 508 16.08 1.98 -30.28
C ARG A 508 16.24 3.45 -30.62
N LEU A 509 15.13 4.14 -30.84
CA LEU A 509 15.10 5.57 -31.07
C LEU A 509 15.38 6.34 -29.76
N PRO A 510 16.03 7.52 -29.83
CA PRO A 510 16.28 8.35 -28.65
C PRO A 510 15.00 8.67 -27.88
N GLU A 511 13.93 8.97 -28.62
CA GLU A 511 12.58 9.13 -28.10
C GLU A 511 11.56 8.46 -29.04
N PRO A 512 10.42 7.98 -28.52
CA PRO A 512 9.35 7.49 -29.37
C PRO A 512 8.81 8.59 -30.27
N ILE A 513 8.69 8.29 -31.57
CA ILE A 513 8.21 9.23 -32.58
C ILE A 513 6.79 8.86 -33.02
N PHE A 514 6.00 9.88 -33.35
CA PHE A 514 4.66 9.73 -33.89
C PHE A 514 4.69 9.83 -35.42
N THR A 515 4.24 8.79 -36.11
CA THR A 515 4.38 8.62 -37.56
C THR A 515 3.04 8.28 -38.20
N PRO A 516 2.13 9.25 -38.37
CA PRO A 516 0.75 8.97 -38.78
C PRO A 516 0.67 8.45 -40.22
N SER A 517 -0.39 7.69 -40.51
CA SER A 517 -0.78 7.33 -41.88
C SER A 517 -2.25 7.61 -42.14
N THR A 518 -2.61 7.83 -43.40
CA THR A 518 -4.01 7.93 -43.82
C THR A 518 -4.63 6.55 -43.96
N LYS A 519 -5.92 6.43 -43.63
CA LYS A 519 -6.68 5.20 -43.84
C LYS A 519 -7.19 5.17 -45.28
N ALA A 520 -6.60 4.32 -46.12
CA ALA A 520 -6.95 4.26 -47.53
C ALA A 520 -8.32 3.57 -47.77
N ALA A 521 -8.96 3.83 -48.92
CA ALA A 521 -10.15 3.10 -49.32
C ALA A 521 -9.82 1.60 -49.55
N VAL A 522 -10.81 0.72 -49.37
CA VAL A 522 -10.64 -0.74 -49.50
C VAL A 522 -9.97 -1.08 -50.84
N GLY A 523 -8.74 -1.60 -50.78
CA GLY A 523 -7.93 -1.98 -51.94
C GLY A 523 -6.71 -1.09 -52.24
N ALA A 524 -6.54 0.03 -51.53
CA ALA A 524 -5.33 0.87 -51.57
C ALA A 524 -4.48 0.71 -50.29
N HIS A 525 -3.19 1.02 -50.36
CA HIS A 525 -2.28 0.97 -49.21
C HIS A 525 -2.34 2.26 -48.40
N ASP A 526 -2.25 2.14 -47.07
CA ASP A 526 -2.14 3.28 -46.16
C ASP A 526 -0.85 4.07 -46.45
N GLU A 527 -0.96 5.39 -46.51
CA GLU A 527 0.14 6.29 -46.86
C GLU A 527 0.69 6.97 -45.60
N ASN A 528 1.99 6.81 -45.34
CA ASN A 528 2.68 7.59 -44.31
C ASN A 528 2.58 9.08 -44.64
N ILE A 529 2.07 9.88 -43.71
CA ILE A 529 1.97 11.33 -43.84
C ILE A 529 2.76 12.02 -42.73
N ASP A 530 3.15 13.27 -42.97
CA ASP A 530 3.73 14.10 -41.91
C ASP A 530 2.63 14.67 -40.98
N PHE A 531 3.07 15.22 -39.85
CA PHE A 531 2.16 15.78 -38.85
C PHE A 531 1.37 16.99 -39.38
N ALA A 532 1.97 17.81 -40.25
CA ALA A 532 1.31 18.98 -40.82
C ALA A 532 0.15 18.57 -41.73
N ARG A 533 0.33 17.51 -42.52
CA ARG A 533 -0.71 16.93 -43.35
C ARG A 533 -1.84 16.35 -42.49
N MET A 534 -1.52 15.64 -41.42
CA MET A 534 -2.54 15.14 -40.48
C MET A 534 -3.34 16.29 -39.85
N ALA A 535 -2.66 17.35 -39.40
CA ALA A 535 -3.30 18.54 -38.84
C ALA A 535 -4.25 19.22 -39.83
N SER A 536 -3.92 19.21 -41.14
CA SER A 536 -4.82 19.71 -42.18
C SER A 536 -6.09 18.87 -42.36
N LEU A 537 -6.08 17.59 -41.98
CA LEU A 537 -7.20 16.66 -42.14
C LEU A 537 -8.17 16.71 -40.94
N ILE A 538 -7.66 16.81 -39.72
CA ILE A 538 -8.48 16.69 -38.50
C ILE A 538 -8.45 17.91 -37.59
N GLY A 539 -7.71 18.96 -37.97
CA GLY A 539 -7.50 20.17 -37.17
C GLY A 539 -6.28 20.07 -36.26
N THR A 540 -5.62 21.20 -36.04
CA THR A 540 -4.33 21.29 -35.32
C THR A 540 -4.43 20.82 -33.87
N ASP A 541 -5.44 21.27 -33.13
CA ASP A 541 -5.58 20.95 -31.70
C ASP A 541 -5.85 19.45 -31.49
N LEU A 542 -6.74 18.88 -32.30
CA LEU A 542 -7.05 17.45 -32.26
C LEU A 542 -5.86 16.60 -32.71
N ALA A 543 -5.10 17.04 -33.73
CA ALA A 543 -3.89 16.36 -34.15
C ALA A 543 -2.82 16.34 -33.04
N ALA A 544 -2.63 17.45 -32.33
CA ALA A 544 -1.74 17.51 -31.17
C ALA A 544 -2.21 16.56 -30.07
N GLN A 545 -3.51 16.56 -29.74
CA GLN A 545 -4.08 15.66 -28.74
C GLN A 545 -3.88 14.18 -29.11
N VAL A 546 -4.13 13.80 -30.37
CA VAL A 546 -3.91 12.42 -30.84
C VAL A 546 -2.44 12.03 -30.73
N ARG A 547 -1.51 12.89 -31.17
CA ARG A 547 -0.06 12.65 -31.07
C ARG A 547 0.35 12.43 -29.61
N ASP A 548 0.00 13.37 -28.74
CA ASP A 548 0.47 13.38 -27.35
C ASP A 548 -0.12 12.19 -26.57
N THR A 549 -1.40 11.89 -26.80
CA THR A 549 -2.08 10.72 -26.22
C THR A 549 -1.45 9.41 -26.71
N SER A 550 -1.16 9.29 -28.01
CA SER A 550 -0.55 8.09 -28.59
C SER A 550 0.85 7.84 -28.03
N ILE A 551 1.67 8.89 -27.90
CA ILE A 551 3.01 8.78 -27.32
C ILE A 551 2.92 8.39 -25.84
N ALA A 552 1.98 8.98 -25.08
CA ALA A 552 1.77 8.63 -23.68
C ALA A 552 1.34 7.17 -23.49
N LEU A 553 0.37 6.70 -24.28
CA LEU A 553 -0.07 5.30 -24.31
C LEU A 553 1.09 4.36 -24.63
N TYR A 554 1.84 4.66 -25.71
CA TYR A 554 2.98 3.85 -26.12
C TYR A 554 4.05 3.77 -25.03
N LYS A 555 4.45 4.90 -24.43
CA LYS A 555 5.47 4.94 -23.38
C LYS A 555 5.07 4.08 -22.18
N ALA A 556 3.84 4.26 -21.68
CA ALA A 556 3.33 3.49 -20.54
C ALA A 556 3.24 1.99 -20.86
N ALA A 557 2.80 1.64 -22.07
CA ALA A 557 2.73 0.25 -22.50
C ALA A 557 4.11 -0.39 -22.68
N ALA A 558 5.04 0.30 -23.32
CA ALA A 558 6.39 -0.18 -23.59
C ALA A 558 7.18 -0.38 -22.29
N GLU A 559 7.06 0.53 -21.33
CA GLU A 559 7.67 0.40 -20.00
C GLU A 559 7.13 -0.84 -19.27
N TYR A 560 5.80 -1.02 -19.25
CA TYR A 560 5.19 -2.18 -18.62
C TYR A 560 5.59 -3.49 -19.29
N ALA A 561 5.48 -3.57 -20.62
CA ALA A 561 5.80 -4.78 -21.39
C ALA A 561 7.26 -5.20 -21.22
N LEU A 562 8.18 -4.24 -21.08
CA LEU A 562 9.59 -4.53 -20.84
C LEU A 562 9.80 -5.26 -19.50
N THR A 563 9.06 -4.91 -18.46
CA THR A 563 9.08 -5.66 -17.17
C THR A 563 8.59 -7.10 -17.30
N ARG A 564 7.86 -7.40 -18.38
CA ARG A 564 7.37 -8.74 -18.74
C ARG A 564 8.25 -9.44 -19.79
N GLY A 565 9.41 -8.87 -20.11
CA GLY A 565 10.34 -9.41 -21.10
C GLY A 565 9.87 -9.25 -22.55
N ILE A 566 9.01 -8.28 -22.85
CA ILE A 566 8.52 -7.96 -24.20
C ILE A 566 8.91 -6.53 -24.56
N ILE A 567 9.54 -6.36 -25.73
CA ILE A 567 9.76 -5.06 -26.36
C ILE A 567 8.61 -4.79 -27.34
N ILE A 568 7.94 -3.64 -27.18
CA ILE A 568 6.98 -3.13 -28.16
C ILE A 568 7.74 -2.20 -29.11
N ALA A 569 8.08 -2.68 -30.32
CA ALA A 569 8.89 -1.91 -31.26
C ALA A 569 8.13 -0.70 -31.82
N ASP A 570 6.90 -0.96 -32.25
CA ASP A 570 5.92 0.03 -32.67
C ASP A 570 4.50 -0.51 -32.47
N THR A 571 3.53 0.40 -32.50
CA THR A 571 2.10 0.10 -32.37
C THR A 571 1.27 1.08 -33.18
N LYS A 572 0.10 0.65 -33.62
CA LYS A 572 -0.92 1.49 -34.23
C LYS A 572 -2.10 1.68 -33.27
N PHE A 573 -2.49 2.92 -33.04
CA PHE A 573 -3.73 3.28 -32.37
C PHE A 573 -4.76 3.81 -33.38
N GLU A 574 -6.03 3.64 -33.06
CA GLU A 574 -7.13 4.34 -33.72
C GLU A 574 -7.94 5.09 -32.66
N PHE A 575 -8.46 6.26 -33.05
CA PHE A 575 -9.28 7.08 -32.15
C PHE A 575 -10.59 7.46 -32.82
N GLY A 576 -11.59 7.74 -31.99
CA GLY A 576 -12.86 8.33 -32.39
C GLY A 576 -13.21 9.50 -31.47
N LEU A 577 -14.30 10.18 -31.83
CA LEU A 577 -14.89 11.22 -30.99
C LEU A 577 -16.24 10.76 -30.46
N ASP A 578 -16.50 11.06 -29.19
CA ASP A 578 -17.82 10.93 -28.59
C ASP A 578 -18.72 12.15 -28.89
N ASP A 579 -19.95 12.11 -28.38
CA ASP A 579 -20.96 13.14 -28.60
C ASP A 579 -20.57 14.50 -28.00
N ALA A 580 -19.64 14.51 -27.03
CA ALA A 580 -19.08 15.71 -26.42
C ALA A 580 -17.79 16.19 -27.13
N GLY A 581 -17.36 15.51 -28.20
CA GLY A 581 -16.12 15.80 -28.91
C GLY A 581 -14.86 15.35 -28.18
N GLN A 582 -14.96 14.48 -27.17
CA GLN A 582 -13.80 13.94 -26.46
C GLN A 582 -13.15 12.81 -27.25
N LEU A 583 -11.82 12.76 -27.19
CA LEU A 583 -11.02 11.71 -27.82
C LEU A 583 -11.20 10.39 -27.07
N VAL A 584 -11.57 9.34 -27.78
CA VAL A 584 -11.76 7.99 -27.25
C VAL A 584 -10.90 7.01 -28.03
N TRP A 585 -10.20 6.13 -27.33
CA TRP A 585 -9.43 5.04 -27.94
C TRP A 585 -10.38 3.95 -28.45
N ILE A 586 -10.34 3.70 -29.75
CA ILE A 586 -11.17 2.70 -30.44
C ILE A 586 -10.32 1.53 -30.96
N ASP A 587 -10.98 0.62 -31.66
CA ASP A 587 -10.37 -0.53 -32.33
C ASP A 587 -9.78 -1.56 -31.34
N GLU A 588 -8.68 -2.23 -31.68
CA GLU A 588 -7.95 -3.14 -30.79
C GLU A 588 -6.79 -2.44 -30.08
N ALA A 589 -6.40 -2.91 -28.89
CA ALA A 589 -5.42 -2.24 -28.05
C ALA A 589 -4.15 -3.08 -27.88
N LEU A 590 -3.03 -2.61 -28.48
CA LEU A 590 -1.68 -3.13 -28.26
C LEU A 590 -1.60 -4.66 -28.32
N THR A 591 -2.06 -5.24 -29.42
CA THR A 591 -2.04 -6.69 -29.66
C THR A 591 -0.87 -7.05 -30.58
N PRO A 592 -0.50 -8.33 -30.72
CA PRO A 592 0.46 -8.74 -31.75
C PRO A 592 -0.03 -8.53 -33.20
N ASP A 593 -1.31 -8.19 -33.42
CA ASP A 593 -1.84 -7.82 -34.75
C ASP A 593 -1.69 -6.32 -35.03
N SER A 594 -1.76 -5.47 -33.99
CA SER A 594 -1.61 -4.01 -34.11
C SER A 594 -0.22 -3.49 -33.73
N SER A 595 0.64 -4.35 -33.18
CA SER A 595 1.96 -4.01 -32.65
C SER A 595 3.01 -5.05 -33.00
N ARG A 596 4.28 -4.62 -33.10
CA ARG A 596 5.43 -5.52 -33.24
C ARG A 596 6.01 -5.84 -31.86
N PHE A 597 5.90 -7.10 -31.45
CA PHE A 597 6.35 -7.57 -30.13
C PHE A 597 7.59 -8.44 -30.25
N TRP A 598 8.67 -8.06 -29.58
CA TRP A 598 9.92 -8.84 -29.58
C TRP A 598 10.23 -9.41 -28.19
N PRO A 599 10.80 -10.63 -28.10
CA PRO A 599 11.37 -11.12 -26.86
C PRO A 599 12.59 -10.28 -26.47
N ALA A 600 12.57 -9.68 -25.29
CA ALA A 600 13.65 -8.80 -24.84
C ALA A 600 15.01 -9.55 -24.72
N ASP A 601 14.96 -10.85 -24.43
CA ASP A 601 16.11 -11.75 -24.33
C ASP A 601 16.75 -12.10 -25.69
N GLN A 602 16.04 -11.86 -26.80
CA GLN A 602 16.48 -12.20 -28.16
C GLN A 602 16.72 -10.97 -29.04
N TYR A 603 16.49 -9.77 -28.50
CA TYR A 603 16.66 -8.51 -29.22
C TYR A 603 18.14 -8.19 -29.45
N ARG A 604 18.50 -7.90 -30.72
CA ARG A 604 19.82 -7.41 -31.13
C ARG A 604 19.69 -6.37 -32.25
N PRO A 605 20.24 -5.16 -32.06
CA PRO A 605 20.42 -4.19 -33.14
C PRO A 605 21.12 -4.77 -34.37
N GLY A 606 20.80 -4.24 -35.55
CA GLY A 606 21.41 -4.63 -36.82
C GLY A 606 20.77 -5.83 -37.51
N SER A 607 19.75 -6.44 -36.90
CA SER A 607 18.99 -7.55 -37.49
C SER A 607 17.49 -7.38 -37.24
N ASN A 608 16.64 -8.03 -38.04
CA ASN A 608 15.20 -8.06 -37.78
C ASN A 608 14.92 -9.06 -36.64
N PRO A 609 14.46 -8.62 -35.45
CA PRO A 609 14.32 -9.52 -34.32
C PRO A 609 13.19 -10.54 -34.52
N PRO A 610 13.27 -11.72 -33.86
CA PRO A 610 12.15 -12.64 -33.81
C PRO A 610 10.93 -11.95 -33.18
N SER A 611 9.74 -12.22 -33.72
CA SER A 611 8.51 -11.55 -33.28
C SER A 611 7.51 -12.55 -32.70
N PHE A 612 6.71 -12.09 -31.73
CA PHE A 612 5.54 -12.81 -31.20
C PHE A 612 4.31 -12.73 -32.13
N ASP A 613 4.48 -12.18 -33.33
CA ASP A 613 3.43 -11.95 -34.32
C ASP A 613 3.42 -12.99 -35.46
N LYS A 614 2.86 -12.59 -36.60
CA LYS A 614 2.66 -13.36 -37.83
C LYS A 614 3.96 -13.68 -38.58
N GLN A 615 5.15 -13.37 -38.05
CA GLN A 615 6.41 -13.51 -38.77
C GLN A 615 6.67 -14.94 -39.27
N PHE A 616 6.40 -15.98 -38.46
CA PHE A 616 6.55 -17.38 -38.90
C PHE A 616 5.71 -17.73 -40.13
N VAL A 617 4.49 -17.20 -40.20
CA VAL A 617 3.60 -17.39 -41.34
C VAL A 617 4.12 -16.62 -42.55
N ARG A 618 4.64 -15.40 -42.36
CA ARG A 618 5.22 -14.62 -43.45
C ARG A 618 6.45 -15.29 -44.05
N ASP A 619 7.37 -15.76 -43.21
CA ASP A 619 8.60 -16.43 -43.65
C ASP A 619 8.27 -17.72 -44.42
N TRP A 620 7.30 -18.49 -43.92
CA TRP A 620 6.82 -19.69 -44.61
C TRP A 620 6.17 -19.37 -45.96
N LEU A 621 5.31 -18.35 -46.02
CA LEU A 621 4.64 -17.92 -47.26
C LEU A 621 5.64 -17.39 -48.30
N GLU A 622 6.71 -16.73 -47.88
CA GLU A 622 7.77 -16.29 -48.79
C GLU A 622 8.59 -17.48 -49.30
N ALA A 623 8.87 -18.46 -48.45
CA ALA A 623 9.55 -19.70 -48.84
C ALA A 623 8.67 -20.62 -49.70
N SER A 624 7.33 -20.54 -49.60
CA SER A 624 6.41 -21.41 -50.34
C SER A 624 6.29 -21.06 -51.83
N GLY A 625 6.86 -19.92 -52.27
CA GLY A 625 6.76 -19.44 -53.64
C GLY A 625 5.38 -18.87 -54.02
N TRP A 626 4.53 -18.56 -53.03
CA TRP A 626 3.21 -17.98 -53.27
C TRP A 626 3.31 -16.55 -53.83
N ASN A 627 2.51 -16.24 -54.83
CA ASN A 627 2.53 -14.97 -55.57
C ASN A 627 1.90 -13.78 -54.82
N LYS A 628 1.52 -13.96 -53.54
CA LYS A 628 0.87 -12.95 -52.69
C LYS A 628 -0.53 -12.52 -53.17
N GLN A 629 -1.20 -13.34 -53.99
CA GLN A 629 -2.58 -13.10 -54.46
C GLN A 629 -3.56 -14.11 -53.86
N ALA A 630 -4.80 -13.67 -53.63
CA ALA A 630 -5.85 -14.54 -53.10
C ALA A 630 -6.27 -15.62 -54.12
N PRO A 631 -6.64 -16.84 -53.66
CA PRO A 631 -6.64 -17.30 -52.27
C PRO A 631 -5.21 -17.59 -51.75
N GLY A 632 -5.00 -17.37 -50.45
CA GLY A 632 -3.75 -17.79 -49.80
C GLY A 632 -3.65 -19.33 -49.71
N PRO A 633 -2.44 -19.89 -49.63
CA PRO A 633 -2.24 -21.33 -49.45
C PRO A 633 -2.67 -21.80 -48.05
N ASP A 634 -3.02 -23.08 -47.92
CA ASP A 634 -3.26 -23.69 -46.61
C ASP A 634 -1.97 -23.74 -45.78
N LEU A 635 -2.08 -23.36 -44.51
CA LEU A 635 -0.95 -23.34 -43.59
C LEU A 635 -0.69 -24.75 -43.02
N PRO A 636 0.56 -25.23 -43.03
CA PRO A 636 0.91 -26.51 -42.41
C PRO A 636 0.57 -26.54 -40.91
N PRO A 637 0.17 -27.71 -40.36
CA PRO A 637 -0.21 -27.83 -38.95
C PRO A 637 0.85 -27.36 -37.96
N ASP A 638 2.15 -27.55 -38.26
CA ASP A 638 3.23 -27.13 -37.38
C ASP A 638 3.39 -25.60 -37.34
N ILE A 639 3.18 -24.93 -38.48
CA ILE A 639 3.16 -23.47 -38.58
C ILE A 639 1.97 -22.89 -37.81
N VAL A 640 0.79 -23.51 -37.94
CA VAL A 640 -0.41 -23.13 -37.18
C VAL A 640 -0.19 -23.26 -35.68
N ALA A 641 0.36 -24.40 -35.23
CA ALA A 641 0.63 -24.67 -33.82
C ALA A 641 1.62 -23.68 -33.21
N LYS A 642 2.77 -23.45 -33.89
CA LYS A 642 3.79 -22.48 -33.46
C LYS A 642 3.23 -21.06 -33.37
N THR A 643 2.44 -20.66 -34.37
CA THR A 643 1.81 -19.34 -34.39
C THR A 643 0.84 -19.18 -33.22
N ALA A 644 -0.03 -20.15 -32.98
CA ALA A 644 -0.97 -20.12 -31.87
C ALA A 644 -0.27 -20.10 -30.49
N GLU A 645 0.83 -20.85 -30.35
CA GLU A 645 1.66 -20.83 -29.14
C GLU A 645 2.25 -19.45 -28.88
N LYS A 646 2.76 -18.75 -29.91
CA LYS A 646 3.34 -17.40 -29.77
C LYS A 646 2.33 -16.35 -29.34
N TYR A 647 1.10 -16.40 -29.87
CA TYR A 647 0.01 -15.56 -29.39
C TYR A 647 -0.28 -15.81 -27.90
N ARG A 648 -0.39 -17.09 -27.48
CA ARG A 648 -0.63 -17.43 -26.07
C ARG A 648 0.53 -16.99 -25.18
N GLU A 649 1.77 -17.20 -25.62
CA GLU A 649 2.97 -16.79 -24.88
C GLU A 649 2.98 -15.28 -24.63
N ALA A 650 2.67 -14.47 -25.66
CA ALA A 650 2.56 -13.03 -25.52
C ALA A 650 1.48 -12.63 -24.49
N MET A 651 0.30 -13.26 -24.56
CA MET A 651 -0.77 -13.01 -23.58
C MET A 651 -0.34 -13.38 -22.16
N THR A 652 0.20 -14.57 -21.95
CA THR A 652 0.64 -15.06 -20.63
C THR A 652 1.71 -14.15 -20.04
N ARG A 653 2.72 -13.73 -20.82
CA ARG A 653 3.75 -12.81 -20.32
C ARG A 653 3.16 -11.45 -19.94
N LEU A 654 2.28 -10.88 -20.76
CA LEU A 654 1.69 -9.57 -20.50
C LEU A 654 0.74 -9.56 -19.30
N LEU A 655 -0.16 -10.54 -19.21
CA LEU A 655 -1.19 -10.56 -18.17
C LEU A 655 -0.64 -11.05 -16.81
N GLY A 656 0.50 -11.75 -16.80
CA GLY A 656 1.06 -12.41 -15.61
C GLY A 656 0.35 -13.72 -15.33
#